data_AF-A0A524F5L9-F1
#
_entry.id   AF-A0A524F5L9-F1
#
_cell.length_a   1.000
_cell.length_b   1.000
_cell.length_c   1.000
_cell.angle_alpha   90.00
_cell.angle_beta   90.00
_cell.angle_gamma   90.00
#
_symmetry.space_group_name_H-M   'P 1'
#
loop_
_entity.id
_entity.type
_entity.pdbx_description
1 polymer ?
#
loop_
_entity_poly.entity_id
_entity_poly.type
_entity_poly.pdbx_seq_one_letter_code
_entity_poly.pdbx_strand_id
1 'polypeptide(L)'
;MEISDPDQTISLNITHFPQNLLLPSNDNKIIIQATNRFNKQALFKFAFEAENLNLNIPDELQKDTIEFGPGESKTVEIKLTPIVDGFGKLSMFVNWMKIVEYTVKVKKVRNSIVDSQINNILQKQTLSASKFTDDFNLDDFIIKMTKDEIKQLEKELEKKKKEYESLHLENSTNDSDKKRKKNKDSIEEIEIDEMGLSSEIEDISRKLVKGYLSNKDLEKALELALELPDEHEKSTLHYNLLRAYASIDLEGSFEKLKNIGNNEKRFELIRSVAFDQVKKDPEQAPRVAYLLEDPSIRENLILDIISETINLNPSVALKMSTIISDDLSKIKILFNIVKEFHKNNNRTEILNILNNIINIVEKSTNLNLSENNYNNPAYNFYKDAICALAEIDSPQAADNIIVGFSLREIKDRVAEDLFDVIYEMIDETRTKMEPSPVYSQYYLFNTLTSNIDEFVKSFSLTGGNISNNILLNEYNFNMIIVSLFNYDFSIFPIIDRVYSDLKFNLNKSFAYYIFPSKENYNESELKTVNNTLKHFFTSYLTNIPNTLLIFNLDFIPYLGKPTVILSSNPEIYGELNSKISKNLGDSVNLIIDESLFKGGATAENLRQLFPPNKCKIVNLILSYEFINDYNVFKSFIQSLI
;
A
#
# COMPACT_ATOMS: atom_id res chain seq x y z
N MET A 1 4.75 -24.66 -19.76
CA MET A 1 5.18 -24.96 -18.38
C MET A 1 5.85 -26.32 -18.47
N GLU A 2 7.11 -26.33 -18.90
CA GLU A 2 7.91 -27.55 -18.93
C GLU A 2 8.31 -27.87 -17.51
N ILE A 3 7.92 -29.04 -17.03
CA ILE A 3 8.46 -29.61 -15.80
C ILE A 3 9.94 -29.83 -16.12
N SER A 4 10.81 -28.97 -15.60
CA SER A 4 12.25 -29.21 -15.65
C SER A 4 12.49 -30.57 -15.01
N ASP A 5 13.09 -31.47 -15.77
CA ASP A 5 13.46 -32.82 -15.33
C ASP A 5 14.14 -32.72 -13.95
N PRO A 6 13.62 -33.33 -12.87
CA PRO A 6 14.15 -33.19 -11.51
C PRO A 6 15.66 -33.51 -11.43
N ASP A 7 16.16 -34.35 -12.34
CA ASP A 7 17.57 -34.72 -12.48
C ASP A 7 18.50 -33.57 -12.96
N GLN A 8 17.94 -32.47 -13.49
CA GLN A 8 18.72 -31.37 -14.06
C GLN A 8 18.90 -30.15 -13.15
N THR A 9 18.22 -30.09 -12.00
CA THR A 9 18.20 -28.87 -11.15
C THR A 9 19.13 -28.99 -9.95
N ILE A 10 18.94 -30.05 -9.14
CA ILE A 10 19.79 -30.36 -8.00
C ILE A 10 19.99 -31.87 -7.94
N SER A 11 21.22 -32.30 -7.66
CA SER A 11 21.58 -33.71 -7.52
C SER A 11 21.82 -34.01 -6.05
N LEU A 12 21.15 -35.03 -5.50
CA LEU A 12 21.38 -35.49 -4.13
C LEU A 12 21.98 -36.90 -4.17
N ASN A 13 23.22 -37.02 -3.71
CA ASN A 13 23.93 -38.29 -3.65
C ASN A 13 24.13 -38.72 -2.18
N ILE A 14 23.66 -39.91 -1.81
CA ILE A 14 23.88 -40.44 -0.45
C ILE A 14 25.28 -41.05 -0.40
N THR A 15 26.18 -40.40 0.33
CA THR A 15 27.56 -40.87 0.51
C THR A 15 27.71 -41.81 1.70
N HIS A 16 26.75 -41.77 2.63
CA HIS A 16 26.68 -42.71 3.75
C HIS A 16 25.23 -43.00 4.11
N PHE A 17 24.89 -44.30 4.15
CA PHE A 17 23.56 -44.80 4.53
C PHE A 17 23.72 -45.84 5.64
N PRO A 18 22.95 -45.77 6.74
CA PRO A 18 22.96 -46.81 7.78
C PRO A 18 22.52 -48.16 7.23
N GLN A 19 23.43 -49.14 7.20
CA GLN A 19 23.16 -50.50 6.73
C GLN A 19 22.89 -51.49 7.86
N ASN A 20 22.66 -50.99 9.08
CA ASN A 20 22.45 -51.76 10.29
C ASN A 20 21.09 -51.47 10.93
N LEU A 21 20.69 -52.31 11.88
CA LEU A 21 19.53 -52.06 12.74
C LEU A 21 19.75 -50.76 13.53
N LEU A 22 18.85 -49.78 13.41
CA LEU A 22 19.00 -48.52 14.12
C LEU A 22 18.65 -48.69 15.59
N LEU A 23 19.59 -48.32 16.47
CA LEU A 23 19.41 -48.29 17.92
C LEU A 23 19.56 -46.84 18.43
N PRO A 24 18.83 -46.41 19.48
CA PRO A 24 19.02 -45.10 20.10
C PRO A 24 20.44 -44.85 20.61
N SER A 25 21.16 -45.92 20.98
CA SER A 25 22.53 -45.83 21.51
C SER A 25 23.62 -45.69 20.44
N ASN A 26 23.27 -45.86 19.17
CA ASN A 26 24.23 -45.81 18.07
C ASN A 26 24.20 -44.43 17.41
N ASP A 27 25.34 -43.98 16.88
CA ASP A 27 25.41 -42.76 16.07
C ASP A 27 24.88 -43.03 14.65
N ASN A 28 23.56 -43.15 14.52
CA ASN A 28 22.95 -43.39 13.22
C ASN A 28 22.90 -42.08 12.44
N LYS A 29 23.53 -42.06 11.27
CA LYS A 29 23.57 -40.86 10.43
C LYS A 29 23.41 -41.19 8.96
N ILE A 30 22.78 -40.28 8.23
CA ILE A 30 22.76 -40.28 6.77
C ILE A 30 23.55 -39.07 6.28
N ILE A 31 24.47 -39.30 5.34
CA ILE A 31 25.28 -38.22 4.75
C ILE A 31 24.87 -38.06 3.30
N ILE A 32 24.47 -36.84 2.94
CA ILE A 32 23.94 -36.48 1.63
C ILE A 32 24.81 -35.37 1.05
N GLN A 33 25.30 -35.56 -0.17
CA GLN A 33 25.95 -34.53 -0.95
C GLN A 33 24.94 -33.93 -1.92
N ALA A 34 24.60 -32.65 -1.70
CA ALA A 34 23.73 -31.88 -2.57
C ALA A 34 24.55 -31.04 -3.54
N THR A 35 24.30 -31.16 -4.84
CA THR A 35 25.04 -30.46 -5.90
C THR A 35 24.09 -29.64 -6.75
N ASN A 36 24.35 -28.33 -6.86
CA ASN A 36 23.62 -27.47 -7.79
C ASN A 36 24.02 -27.79 -9.23
N ARG A 37 23.05 -28.17 -10.06
CA ARG A 37 23.28 -28.51 -11.48
C ARG A 37 23.09 -27.31 -12.41
N PHE A 38 22.61 -26.17 -11.90
CA PHE A 38 22.57 -24.94 -12.69
C PHE A 38 23.98 -24.42 -12.99
N ASN A 39 24.12 -23.79 -14.16
CA ASN A 39 25.30 -23.02 -14.55
C ASN A 39 25.33 -21.61 -13.93
N LYS A 40 24.45 -21.35 -12.96
CA LYS A 40 24.34 -20.09 -12.22
C LYS A 40 24.07 -20.35 -10.74
N GLN A 41 24.25 -19.30 -9.95
CA GLN A 41 23.86 -19.28 -8.55
C GLN A 41 22.35 -19.51 -8.40
N ALA A 42 21.97 -20.31 -7.41
CA ALA A 42 20.58 -20.65 -7.14
C ALA A 42 20.32 -20.83 -5.64
N LEU A 43 19.08 -20.55 -5.24
CA LEU A 43 18.60 -20.69 -3.88
C LEU A 43 17.71 -21.93 -3.79
N PHE A 44 17.97 -22.78 -2.81
CA PHE A 44 17.21 -23.99 -2.54
C PHE A 44 16.68 -24.00 -1.11
N LYS A 45 15.48 -24.54 -0.89
CA LYS A 45 14.90 -24.79 0.43
C LYS A 45 14.79 -26.30 0.63
N PHE A 46 15.43 -26.80 1.68
CA PHE A 46 15.35 -28.20 2.09
C PHE A 46 14.28 -28.36 3.16
N ALA A 47 13.50 -29.42 3.06
CA ALA A 47 12.53 -29.82 4.07
C ALA A 47 12.67 -31.31 4.35
N PHE A 48 12.59 -31.67 5.62
CA PHE A 48 12.72 -33.04 6.09
C PHE A 48 11.54 -33.37 6.97
N GLU A 49 10.96 -34.54 6.75
CA GLU A 49 9.92 -35.09 7.60
C GLU A 49 10.38 -36.45 8.10
N ALA A 50 10.01 -36.77 9.34
CA ALA A 50 10.27 -38.07 9.92
C ALA A 50 9.00 -38.69 10.48
N GLU A 51 8.93 -40.01 10.34
CA GLU A 51 7.97 -40.86 11.03
C GLU A 51 8.79 -41.83 11.88
N ASN A 52 8.41 -42.00 13.15
CA ASN A 52 9.07 -42.94 14.08
C ASN A 52 10.58 -42.68 14.33
N LEU A 53 11.10 -41.55 13.86
CA LEU A 53 12.47 -41.09 14.03
C LEU A 53 12.48 -39.65 14.56
N ASN A 54 13.42 -39.34 15.44
CA ASN A 54 13.82 -37.98 15.74
C ASN A 54 14.99 -37.62 14.81
N LEU A 55 14.89 -36.45 14.17
CA LEU A 55 15.95 -35.92 13.31
C LEU A 55 16.72 -34.84 14.05
N ASN A 56 18.05 -34.92 13.99
CA ASN A 56 18.90 -33.77 14.29
C ASN A 56 19.45 -33.25 12.97
N ILE A 57 18.89 -32.13 12.51
CA ILE A 57 19.19 -31.48 11.24
C ILE A 57 20.13 -30.29 11.52
N PRO A 58 21.26 -30.16 10.83
CA PRO A 58 22.15 -29.00 10.99
C PRO A 58 21.43 -27.67 10.78
N ASP A 59 21.75 -26.65 11.59
CA ASP A 59 21.14 -25.30 11.51
C ASP A 59 21.23 -24.68 10.11
N GLU A 60 22.29 -25.01 9.36
CA GLU A 60 22.49 -24.56 7.99
C GLU A 60 21.36 -24.95 7.04
N LEU A 61 20.71 -26.10 7.31
CA LEU A 61 19.58 -26.61 6.54
C LEU A 61 18.22 -26.17 7.07
N GLN A 62 18.17 -25.64 8.29
CA GLN A 62 16.95 -25.08 8.87
C GLN A 62 16.66 -23.66 8.37
N LYS A 63 17.61 -23.05 7.64
CA LYS A 63 17.43 -21.74 7.00
C LYS A 63 16.33 -21.80 5.95
N ASP A 64 15.64 -20.67 5.77
CA ASP A 64 14.59 -20.55 4.77
C ASP A 64 15.06 -20.81 3.35
N THR A 65 16.30 -20.43 3.03
CA THR A 65 16.94 -20.72 1.75
C THR A 65 18.43 -20.93 1.94
N ILE A 66 19.01 -21.73 1.06
CA ILE A 66 20.43 -22.05 1.00
C ILE A 66 20.91 -21.73 -0.39
N GLU A 67 21.95 -20.92 -0.45
CA GLU A 67 22.58 -20.52 -1.68
C GLU A 67 23.61 -21.55 -2.14
N PHE A 68 23.61 -21.85 -3.43
CA PHE A 68 24.62 -22.66 -4.08
C PHE A 68 25.17 -21.91 -5.28
N GLY A 69 26.49 -21.85 -5.40
CA GLY A 69 27.20 -21.47 -6.63
C GLY A 69 27.00 -22.51 -7.75
N PRO A 70 27.38 -22.17 -8.99
CA PRO A 70 27.25 -23.08 -10.12
C PRO A 70 28.12 -24.33 -9.94
N GLY A 71 27.53 -25.52 -9.99
CA GLY A 71 28.25 -26.79 -9.77
C GLY A 71 28.70 -27.02 -8.32
N GLU A 72 28.41 -26.11 -7.39
CA GLU A 72 28.81 -26.25 -6.00
C GLU A 72 28.15 -27.48 -5.37
N SER A 73 28.91 -28.21 -4.55
CA SER A 73 28.41 -29.32 -3.75
C SER A 73 28.55 -29.02 -2.27
N LYS A 74 27.49 -29.27 -1.50
CA LYS A 74 27.48 -29.18 -0.04
C LYS A 74 27.14 -30.53 0.57
N THR A 75 27.85 -30.90 1.61
CA THR A 75 27.62 -32.15 2.33
C THR A 75 26.81 -31.87 3.58
N VAL A 76 25.81 -32.71 3.80
CA VAL A 76 24.88 -32.65 4.91
C VAL A 76 24.97 -33.95 5.69
N GLU A 77 25.09 -33.85 7.01
CA GLU A 77 24.92 -34.98 7.92
C GLU A 77 23.61 -34.83 8.70
N ILE A 78 22.71 -35.79 8.61
CA ILE A 78 21.46 -35.85 9.38
C ILE A 78 21.55 -37.02 10.34
N LYS A 79 21.43 -36.76 11.64
CA LYS A 79 21.41 -37.83 12.65
C LYS A 79 19.99 -38.33 12.87
N LEU A 80 19.87 -39.65 13.01
CA LEU A 80 18.60 -40.37 13.12
C LEU A 80 18.54 -41.06 14.50
N THR A 81 17.56 -40.71 15.30
CA THR A 81 17.32 -41.39 16.58
C THR A 81 15.98 -42.12 16.51
N PRO A 82 15.96 -43.47 16.52
CA PRO A 82 14.71 -44.22 16.50
C PRO A 82 13.90 -43.99 17.78
N ILE A 83 12.57 -43.94 17.65
CA ILE A 83 11.62 -43.68 18.76
C ILE A 83 10.77 -44.91 19.08
N VAL A 84 10.51 -45.78 18.10
CA VAL A 84 9.71 -46.99 18.26
C VAL A 84 10.39 -48.20 17.62
N ASP A 85 9.97 -49.39 18.04
CA ASP A 85 10.38 -50.65 17.42
C ASP A 85 9.65 -50.86 16.09
N GLY A 86 10.32 -51.51 15.13
CA GLY A 86 9.77 -51.80 13.82
C GLY A 86 10.49 -51.02 12.72
N PHE A 87 9.91 -49.89 12.32
CA PHE A 87 10.45 -49.06 11.25
C PHE A 87 10.51 -47.57 11.59
N GLY A 88 11.47 -46.89 10.96
CA GLY A 88 11.57 -45.44 10.87
C GLY A 88 11.54 -44.98 9.42
N LYS A 89 10.99 -43.80 9.15
CA LYS A 89 10.95 -43.19 7.81
C LYS A 89 11.53 -41.79 7.84
N LEU A 90 12.38 -41.47 6.86
CA LEU A 90 12.87 -40.13 6.57
C LEU A 90 12.39 -39.72 5.18
N SER A 91 11.64 -38.63 5.06
CA SER A 91 11.28 -38.01 3.78
C SER A 91 12.08 -36.72 3.59
N MET A 92 12.58 -36.49 2.39
CA MET A 92 13.35 -35.31 2.02
C MET A 92 12.73 -34.63 0.80
N PHE A 93 12.58 -33.32 0.89
CA PHE A 93 12.03 -32.47 -0.16
C PHE A 93 12.98 -31.30 -0.43
N VAL A 94 13.16 -30.94 -1.70
CA VAL A 94 13.91 -29.75 -2.08
C VAL A 94 13.09 -28.90 -3.04
N ASN A 95 12.98 -27.61 -2.73
CA ASN A 95 12.38 -26.61 -3.59
C ASN A 95 13.46 -25.66 -4.12
N TRP A 96 13.44 -25.37 -5.41
CA TRP A 96 14.18 -24.26 -5.99
C TRP A 96 13.37 -22.97 -5.80
N MET A 97 13.99 -21.93 -5.26
CA MET A 97 13.37 -20.62 -5.04
C MET A 97 13.57 -19.75 -6.28
N LYS A 98 12.58 -19.75 -7.17
CA LYS A 98 12.64 -19.02 -8.44
C LYS A 98 12.29 -17.55 -8.21
N ILE A 99 13.15 -16.65 -8.66
CA ILE A 99 12.83 -15.23 -8.75
C ILE A 99 11.90 -15.04 -9.95
N VAL A 100 10.71 -14.51 -9.71
CA VAL A 100 9.68 -14.23 -10.71
C VAL A 100 9.44 -12.74 -10.75
N GLU A 101 9.56 -12.17 -11.95
CA GLU A 101 9.16 -10.80 -12.25
C GLU A 101 7.66 -10.75 -12.49
N TYR A 102 6.99 -9.76 -11.90
CA TYR A 102 5.57 -9.51 -12.10
C TYR A 102 5.30 -8.01 -12.12
N THR A 103 4.28 -7.63 -12.88
CA THR A 103 3.87 -6.24 -13.04
C THR A 103 2.71 -5.92 -12.11
N VAL A 104 2.79 -4.80 -11.40
CA VAL A 104 1.71 -4.28 -10.57
C VAL A 104 1.36 -2.87 -11.03
N LYS A 105 0.07 -2.59 -11.18
CA LYS A 105 -0.41 -1.23 -11.40
C LYS A 105 -0.34 -0.45 -10.10
N VAL A 106 0.47 0.60 -10.08
CA VAL A 106 0.63 1.48 -8.92
C VAL A 106 0.17 2.90 -9.27
N LYS A 107 -0.45 3.54 -8.29
CA LYS A 107 -0.81 4.96 -8.34
C LYS A 107 0.47 5.78 -8.16
N LYS A 108 0.78 6.68 -9.10
CA LYS A 108 1.90 7.62 -9.03
C LYS A 108 1.41 9.05 -9.27
N VAL A 109 2.04 10.02 -8.62
CA VAL A 109 1.81 11.45 -8.87
C VAL A 109 2.39 11.81 -10.25
N ARG A 110 1.61 12.53 -11.07
CA ARG A 110 2.04 12.99 -12.39
C ARG A 110 3.19 14.00 -12.27
N ASN A 111 4.05 14.05 -13.29
CA ASN A 111 5.11 15.06 -13.36
C ASN A 111 4.59 16.43 -13.82
N SER A 112 3.48 16.50 -14.55
CA SER A 112 2.88 17.73 -15.09
C SER A 112 1.39 17.52 -15.39
N ILE A 113 0.63 18.61 -15.53
CA ILE A 113 -0.78 18.60 -15.94
C ILE A 113 -1.02 19.50 -17.15
N VAL A 114 -2.23 19.43 -17.72
CA VAL A 114 -2.62 20.24 -18.88
C VAL A 114 -2.84 21.70 -18.47
N ASP A 115 -2.14 22.61 -19.12
CA ASP A 115 -2.19 24.08 -18.93
C ASP A 115 -3.55 24.69 -19.39
N SER A 116 -4.63 24.39 -18.69
CA SER A 116 -5.97 24.95 -18.98
C SER A 116 -6.97 24.85 -17.83
N GLN A 117 -6.68 24.10 -16.76
CA GLN A 117 -7.62 23.88 -15.67
C GLN A 117 -7.90 25.17 -14.90
N ILE A 118 -6.86 25.98 -14.64
CA ILE A 118 -7.04 27.25 -13.93
C ILE A 118 -7.95 28.21 -14.69
N ASN A 119 -7.86 28.26 -16.02
CA ASN A 119 -8.74 29.12 -16.81
C ASN A 119 -10.21 28.70 -16.69
N ASN A 120 -10.49 27.38 -16.70
CA ASN A 120 -11.84 26.85 -16.52
C ASN A 120 -12.38 27.15 -15.11
N ILE A 121 -11.54 26.99 -14.09
CA ILE A 121 -11.88 27.30 -12.70
C ILE A 121 -12.21 28.78 -12.54
N LEU A 122 -11.35 29.66 -13.06
CA LEU A 122 -11.54 31.10 -12.93
C LEU A 122 -12.79 31.59 -13.67
N GLN A 123 -13.15 30.99 -14.81
CA GLN A 123 -14.42 31.28 -15.49
C GLN A 123 -15.64 30.89 -14.65
N LYS A 124 -15.61 29.72 -14.01
CA LYS A 124 -16.68 29.20 -13.15
C LYS A 124 -16.86 30.04 -11.88
N GLN A 125 -15.78 30.50 -11.27
CA GLN A 125 -15.79 31.12 -9.94
C GLN A 125 -15.87 32.67 -9.96
N THR A 126 -15.96 33.30 -11.14
CA THR A 126 -16.01 34.76 -11.22
C THR A 126 -17.33 35.32 -10.70
N LEU A 127 -17.28 36.25 -9.75
CA LEU A 127 -18.43 37.13 -9.44
C LEU A 127 -18.48 38.31 -10.42
N SER A 128 -19.65 38.59 -10.98
CA SER A 128 -19.91 39.82 -11.72
C SER A 128 -20.05 41.00 -10.75
N ALA A 129 -19.11 41.93 -10.77
CA ALA A 129 -19.24 43.19 -10.05
C ALA A 129 -20.30 44.07 -10.70
N SER A 130 -21.15 44.74 -9.91
CA SER A 130 -21.98 45.81 -10.42
C SER A 130 -21.08 47.00 -10.76
N LYS A 131 -21.05 47.42 -12.03
CA LYS A 131 -20.35 48.66 -12.40
C LYS A 131 -21.09 49.84 -11.78
N PHE A 132 -20.40 50.59 -10.93
CA PHE A 132 -20.89 51.88 -10.46
C PHE A 132 -20.45 52.96 -11.45
N THR A 133 -21.41 53.51 -12.18
CA THR A 133 -21.20 54.64 -13.09
C THR A 133 -22.06 55.81 -12.63
N ASP A 134 -21.44 56.96 -12.47
CA ASP A 134 -22.07 58.19 -11.99
C ASP A 134 -21.32 59.37 -12.62
N ASP A 135 -22.07 60.41 -13.03
CA ASP A 135 -21.60 61.55 -13.82
C ASP A 135 -21.08 62.71 -12.94
N PHE A 136 -20.80 62.45 -11.66
CA PHE A 136 -20.30 63.45 -10.73
C PHE A 136 -18.86 63.89 -11.05
N ASN A 137 -18.67 65.20 -11.26
CA ASN A 137 -17.37 65.82 -11.44
C ASN A 137 -17.00 66.71 -10.24
N LEU A 138 -15.93 66.35 -9.53
CA LEU A 138 -15.46 67.06 -8.34
C LEU A 138 -15.11 68.53 -8.62
N ASP A 139 -14.54 68.81 -9.80
CA ASP A 139 -14.07 70.14 -10.19
C ASP A 139 -15.23 71.15 -10.33
N ASP A 140 -16.45 70.65 -10.53
CA ASP A 140 -17.64 71.50 -10.59
C ASP A 140 -17.99 72.10 -9.22
N PHE A 141 -17.46 71.57 -8.12
CA PHE A 141 -17.82 71.95 -6.74
C PHE A 141 -16.66 72.53 -5.93
N ILE A 142 -15.45 72.64 -6.49
CA ILE A 142 -14.27 73.17 -5.79
C ILE A 142 -13.64 74.29 -6.61
N ILE A 143 -13.49 75.46 -5.99
CA ILE A 143 -12.68 76.57 -6.53
C ILE A 143 -11.66 76.94 -5.46
N LYS A 144 -10.37 76.87 -5.80
CA LYS A 144 -9.31 77.31 -4.88
C LYS A 144 -9.39 78.82 -4.70
N MET A 145 -9.66 79.26 -3.47
CA MET A 145 -9.70 80.67 -3.09
C MET A 145 -8.93 80.89 -1.79
N THR A 146 -8.26 82.02 -1.66
CA THR A 146 -7.66 82.48 -0.41
C THR A 146 -8.73 83.01 0.54
N LYS A 147 -8.43 83.03 1.84
CA LYS A 147 -9.34 83.62 2.85
C LYS A 147 -9.67 85.10 2.58
N ASP A 148 -8.75 85.83 1.95
CA ASP A 148 -8.95 87.24 1.61
C ASP A 148 -9.87 87.40 0.39
N GLU A 149 -9.74 86.55 -0.63
CA GLU A 149 -10.66 86.52 -1.77
C GLU A 149 -12.08 86.13 -1.36
N ILE A 150 -12.23 85.17 -0.42
CA ILE A 150 -13.53 84.83 0.17
C ILE A 150 -14.15 86.04 0.87
N LYS A 151 -13.38 86.75 1.71
CA LYS A 151 -13.88 87.97 2.39
C LYS A 151 -14.26 89.09 1.43
N GLN A 152 -13.58 89.20 0.29
CA GLN A 152 -13.93 90.18 -0.75
C GLN A 152 -15.27 89.82 -1.39
N LEU A 153 -15.46 88.55 -1.76
CA LEU A 153 -16.73 88.06 -2.31
C LEU A 153 -17.87 88.13 -1.29
N GLU A 154 -17.63 87.87 0.00
CA GLU A 154 -18.63 88.04 1.07
C GLU A 154 -19.18 89.47 1.10
N LYS A 155 -18.28 90.47 1.02
CA LYS A 155 -18.66 91.89 0.99
C LYS A 155 -19.41 92.26 -0.29
N GLU A 156 -19.00 91.68 -1.41
CA GLU A 156 -19.67 91.87 -2.70
C GLU A 156 -21.09 91.30 -2.66
N LEU A 157 -21.26 90.08 -2.11
CA LEU A 157 -22.55 89.45 -1.92
C LEU A 157 -23.47 90.28 -1.01
N GLU A 158 -22.96 90.76 0.13
CA GLU A 158 -23.76 91.57 1.06
C GLU A 158 -24.17 92.91 0.45
N LYS A 159 -23.30 93.53 -0.35
CA LYS A 159 -23.62 94.75 -1.08
C LYS A 159 -24.73 94.49 -2.11
N LYS A 160 -24.62 93.42 -2.89
CA LYS A 160 -25.60 93.03 -3.90
C LYS A 160 -26.95 92.65 -3.29
N LYS A 161 -26.97 91.94 -2.17
CA LYS A 161 -28.19 91.65 -1.40
C LYS A 161 -28.89 92.94 -0.93
N LYS A 162 -28.14 93.92 -0.41
CA LYS A 162 -28.70 95.23 -0.01
C LYS A 162 -29.24 96.03 -1.21
N GLU A 163 -28.55 95.99 -2.35
CA GLU A 163 -29.03 96.59 -3.61
C GLU A 163 -30.35 95.94 -4.04
N TYR A 164 -30.45 94.62 -4.00
CA TYR A 164 -31.66 93.87 -4.32
C TYR A 164 -32.82 94.18 -3.37
N GLU A 165 -32.57 94.18 -2.05
CA GLU A 165 -33.57 94.57 -1.05
C GLU A 165 -34.07 96.01 -1.25
N SER A 166 -33.18 96.94 -1.61
CA SER A 166 -33.57 98.34 -1.86
C SER A 166 -34.45 98.50 -3.11
N LEU A 167 -34.13 97.79 -4.20
CA LEU A 167 -34.97 97.73 -5.41
C LEU A 167 -36.33 97.11 -5.11
N HIS A 168 -36.35 96.05 -4.31
CA HIS A 168 -37.58 95.33 -3.96
C HIS A 168 -38.49 96.14 -3.00
N LEU A 169 -37.92 96.90 -2.06
CA LEU A 169 -38.67 97.80 -1.16
C LEU A 169 -39.23 99.05 -1.87
N GLU A 170 -38.51 99.62 -2.83
CA GLU A 170 -39.01 100.72 -3.68
C GLU A 170 -40.22 100.29 -4.55
N ASN A 171 -40.29 99.01 -4.89
CA ASN A 171 -41.41 98.42 -5.63
C ASN A 171 -42.62 98.09 -4.71
N SER A 172 -42.38 97.62 -3.48
CA SER A 172 -43.42 97.29 -2.48
C SER A 172 -44.14 98.51 -1.88
N THR A 173 -43.45 99.65 -1.72
CA THR A 173 -44.02 100.87 -1.10
C THR A 173 -44.88 101.74 -2.04
N ASN A 174 -44.93 101.43 -3.34
CA ASN A 174 -45.72 102.17 -4.33
C ASN A 174 -47.18 101.68 -4.49
N ASP A 175 -47.67 100.80 -3.60
CA ASP A 175 -49.02 100.21 -3.70
C ASP A 175 -50.12 100.97 -2.92
N SER A 176 -49.92 102.26 -2.66
CA SER A 176 -51.02 103.18 -2.35
C SER A 176 -50.82 104.50 -3.08
N ASP A 177 -51.72 104.80 -4.01
CA ASP A 177 -51.85 106.06 -4.75
C ASP A 177 -50.84 106.35 -5.89
N LYS A 178 -50.98 105.61 -7.00
CA LYS A 178 -51.15 106.17 -8.38
C LYS A 178 -51.15 105.08 -9.47
N LYS A 179 -52.30 104.42 -9.67
CA LYS A 179 -52.64 103.86 -10.99
C LYS A 179 -52.96 105.01 -11.95
N ARG A 180 -51.95 105.54 -12.66
CA ARG A 180 -52.06 106.13 -14.01
C ARG A 180 -50.68 106.58 -14.52
N LYS A 181 -50.21 105.90 -15.56
CA LYS A 181 -49.01 106.15 -16.39
C LYS A 181 -47.65 105.86 -15.74
N LYS A 182 -47.29 104.58 -15.64
CA LYS A 182 -45.93 104.10 -15.91
C LYS A 182 -46.00 103.21 -17.16
N ASN A 183 -45.03 103.37 -18.07
CA ASN A 183 -44.96 102.61 -19.33
C ASN A 183 -44.81 101.13 -19.03
N LYS A 184 -45.39 100.27 -19.88
CA LYS A 184 -45.16 98.82 -19.84
C LYS A 184 -43.66 98.49 -19.91
N ASP A 185 -42.93 99.28 -20.71
CA ASP A 185 -41.47 99.23 -20.84
C ASP A 185 -40.71 99.43 -19.51
N SER A 186 -41.21 100.27 -18.60
CA SER A 186 -40.54 100.54 -17.32
C SER A 186 -40.78 99.50 -16.23
N ILE A 187 -41.78 98.62 -16.39
CA ILE A 187 -42.01 97.48 -15.49
C ILE A 187 -41.18 96.28 -15.99
N GLU A 188 -41.16 96.06 -17.30
CA GLU A 188 -40.31 95.04 -17.93
C GLU A 188 -38.82 95.33 -17.70
N GLU A 189 -38.34 96.59 -17.78
CA GLU A 189 -36.95 96.96 -17.43
C GLU A 189 -36.60 96.64 -15.97
N ILE A 190 -37.50 96.92 -15.02
CA ILE A 190 -37.25 96.69 -13.58
C ILE A 190 -37.30 95.19 -13.23
N GLU A 191 -38.22 94.42 -13.84
CA GLU A 191 -38.26 92.96 -13.68
C GLU A 191 -37.00 92.31 -14.30
N ILE A 192 -36.49 92.84 -15.41
CA ILE A 192 -35.22 92.41 -16.02
C ILE A 192 -34.03 92.75 -15.11
N ASP A 193 -34.01 93.93 -14.48
CA ASP A 193 -32.96 94.34 -13.55
C ASP A 193 -32.99 93.55 -12.21
N GLU A 194 -34.17 93.26 -11.65
CA GLU A 194 -34.33 92.39 -10.48
C GLU A 194 -33.90 90.95 -10.78
N MET A 195 -34.29 90.41 -11.95
CA MET A 195 -33.91 89.05 -12.36
C MET A 195 -32.41 88.94 -12.66
N GLY A 196 -31.81 89.99 -13.26
CA GLY A 196 -30.37 90.09 -13.46
C GLY A 196 -29.59 90.16 -12.15
N LEU A 197 -30.04 90.96 -11.19
CA LEU A 197 -29.39 91.10 -9.89
C LEU A 197 -29.55 89.82 -9.02
N SER A 198 -30.70 89.14 -9.10
CA SER A 198 -30.90 87.81 -8.49
C SER A 198 -29.91 86.79 -9.06
N SER A 199 -29.76 86.74 -10.39
CA SER A 199 -28.81 85.86 -11.06
C SER A 199 -27.35 86.15 -10.64
N GLU A 200 -26.97 87.42 -10.48
CA GLU A 200 -25.63 87.80 -9.99
C GLU A 200 -25.40 87.37 -8.53
N ILE A 201 -26.41 87.53 -7.66
CA ILE A 201 -26.36 87.08 -6.26
C ILE A 201 -26.20 85.57 -6.20
N GLU A 202 -26.91 84.82 -7.04
CA GLU A 202 -26.80 83.37 -7.14
C GLU A 202 -25.41 82.94 -7.63
N ASP A 203 -24.86 83.59 -8.65
CA ASP A 203 -23.52 83.30 -9.18
C ASP A 203 -22.42 83.57 -8.14
N ILE A 204 -22.50 84.70 -7.42
CA ILE A 204 -21.57 85.01 -6.33
C ILE A 204 -21.72 83.98 -5.21
N SER A 205 -22.95 83.62 -4.85
CA SER A 205 -23.25 82.59 -3.84
C SER A 205 -22.64 81.24 -4.22
N ARG A 206 -22.83 80.79 -5.47
CA ARG A 206 -22.23 79.56 -6.00
C ARG A 206 -20.70 79.59 -5.95
N LYS A 207 -20.06 80.72 -6.29
CA LYS A 207 -18.60 80.87 -6.19
C LYS A 207 -18.12 80.80 -4.74
N LEU A 208 -18.81 81.47 -3.83
CA LEU A 208 -18.50 81.46 -2.40
C LEU A 208 -18.64 80.06 -1.80
N VAL A 209 -19.72 79.33 -2.12
CA VAL A 209 -19.92 77.94 -1.70
C VAL A 209 -18.71 77.08 -2.07
N LYS A 210 -18.27 77.13 -3.34
CA LYS A 210 -17.10 76.39 -3.82
C LYS A 210 -15.79 76.84 -3.14
N GLY A 211 -15.67 78.13 -2.85
CA GLY A 211 -14.55 78.74 -2.14
C GLY A 211 -14.45 78.27 -0.68
N TYR A 212 -15.55 78.29 0.07
CA TYR A 212 -15.62 77.78 1.45
C TYR A 212 -15.28 76.30 1.53
N LEU A 213 -15.80 75.49 0.60
CA LEU A 213 -15.51 74.07 0.53
C LEU A 213 -14.00 73.80 0.39
N SER A 214 -13.32 74.55 -0.49
CA SER A 214 -11.85 74.45 -0.68
C SER A 214 -11.04 74.82 0.57
N ASN A 215 -11.60 75.65 1.46
CA ASN A 215 -11.01 76.08 2.72
C ASN A 215 -11.43 75.22 3.93
N LYS A 216 -12.11 74.10 3.69
CA LYS A 216 -12.64 73.18 4.71
C LYS A 216 -13.73 73.78 5.61
N ASP A 217 -14.45 74.79 5.14
CA ASP A 217 -15.57 75.40 5.88
C ASP A 217 -16.90 74.88 5.33
N LEU A 218 -17.22 73.62 5.64
CA LEU A 218 -18.42 72.94 5.14
C LEU A 218 -19.70 73.62 5.62
N GLU A 219 -19.77 74.05 6.88
CA GLU A 219 -21.00 74.62 7.46
C GLU A 219 -21.43 75.86 6.68
N LYS A 220 -20.50 76.80 6.44
CA LYS A 220 -20.81 77.98 5.64
C LYS A 220 -21.17 77.66 4.20
N ALA A 221 -20.52 76.65 3.60
CA ALA A 221 -20.86 76.21 2.25
C ALA A 221 -22.29 75.65 2.18
N LEU A 222 -22.72 74.88 3.19
CA LEU A 222 -24.07 74.33 3.28
C LEU A 222 -25.12 75.40 3.63
N GLU A 223 -24.82 76.31 4.56
CA GLU A 223 -25.68 77.44 4.92
C GLU A 223 -25.97 78.30 3.68
N LEU A 224 -24.94 78.70 2.95
CA LEU A 224 -25.07 79.53 1.76
C LEU A 224 -25.78 78.79 0.60
N ALA A 225 -25.60 77.47 0.49
CA ALA A 225 -26.33 76.68 -0.50
C ALA A 225 -27.83 76.61 -0.23
N LEU A 226 -28.27 76.70 1.03
CA LEU A 226 -29.69 76.71 1.41
C LEU A 226 -30.40 78.03 1.10
N GLU A 227 -29.64 79.11 0.90
CA GLU A 227 -30.15 80.45 0.56
C GLU A 227 -30.52 80.62 -0.92
N LEU A 228 -30.19 79.66 -1.79
CA LEU A 228 -30.60 79.70 -3.22
C LEU A 228 -32.14 79.67 -3.35
N PRO A 229 -32.74 80.05 -4.48
CA PRO A 229 -34.20 80.08 -4.61
C PRO A 229 -34.84 78.74 -4.99
N ASP A 230 -34.17 77.89 -5.78
CA ASP A 230 -34.73 76.63 -6.30
C ASP A 230 -34.56 75.46 -5.28
N GLU A 231 -35.69 74.93 -4.78
CA GLU A 231 -35.72 73.82 -3.81
C GLU A 231 -35.16 72.49 -4.33
N HIS A 232 -35.34 72.18 -5.62
CA HIS A 232 -34.78 70.97 -6.20
C HIS A 232 -33.26 71.11 -6.30
N GLU A 233 -32.80 72.28 -6.75
CA GLU A 233 -31.38 72.59 -6.86
C GLU A 233 -30.69 72.62 -5.50
N LYS A 234 -31.32 73.18 -4.46
CA LYS A 234 -30.82 73.12 -3.06
C LYS A 234 -30.51 71.71 -2.64
N SER A 235 -31.46 70.79 -2.81
CA SER A 235 -31.30 69.40 -2.35
C SER A 235 -30.17 68.70 -3.10
N THR A 236 -30.11 68.84 -4.43
CA THR A 236 -29.05 68.25 -5.26
C THR A 236 -27.68 68.84 -4.92
N LEU A 237 -27.59 70.17 -4.82
CA LEU A 237 -26.35 70.87 -4.46
C LEU A 237 -25.88 70.46 -3.06
N HIS A 238 -26.78 70.36 -2.08
CA HIS A 238 -26.45 69.95 -0.72
C HIS A 238 -25.74 68.58 -0.68
N TYR A 239 -26.29 67.56 -1.35
CA TYR A 239 -25.67 66.24 -1.38
C TYR A 239 -24.36 66.21 -2.18
N ASN A 240 -24.30 66.94 -3.29
CA ASN A 240 -23.08 67.05 -4.10
C ASN A 240 -21.95 67.78 -3.34
N LEU A 241 -22.28 68.78 -2.52
CA LEU A 241 -21.30 69.46 -1.65
C LEU A 241 -20.79 68.54 -0.55
N LEU A 242 -21.65 67.74 0.07
CA LEU A 242 -21.24 66.73 1.06
C LEU A 242 -20.29 65.69 0.43
N ARG A 243 -20.62 65.21 -0.78
CA ARG A 243 -19.77 64.30 -1.56
C ARG A 243 -18.42 64.92 -1.92
N ALA A 244 -18.43 66.16 -2.43
CA ALA A 244 -17.23 66.91 -2.75
C ALA A 244 -16.38 67.17 -1.50
N TYR A 245 -17.00 67.46 -0.35
CA TYR A 245 -16.31 67.65 0.92
C TYR A 245 -15.64 66.37 1.40
N ALA A 246 -16.29 65.22 1.26
CA ALA A 246 -15.69 63.92 1.62
C ALA A 246 -14.41 63.65 0.80
N SER A 247 -14.32 64.20 -0.42
CA SER A 247 -13.09 64.19 -1.22
C SER A 247 -12.01 65.17 -0.74
N ILE A 248 -12.27 66.07 0.20
CA ILE A 248 -11.28 66.98 0.80
C ILE A 248 -10.93 66.52 2.23
N ASP A 249 -11.94 66.23 3.03
CA ASP A 249 -11.85 65.80 4.42
C ASP A 249 -12.87 64.69 4.70
N LEU A 250 -12.44 63.44 4.48
CA LEU A 250 -13.28 62.26 4.63
C LEU A 250 -13.80 62.14 6.07
N GLU A 251 -12.93 62.31 7.07
CA GLU A 251 -13.31 62.16 8.48
C GLU A 251 -14.30 63.24 8.91
N GLY A 252 -14.03 64.49 8.52
CA GLY A 252 -14.93 65.61 8.78
C GLY A 252 -16.31 65.45 8.13
N SER A 253 -16.45 64.61 7.10
CA SER A 253 -17.73 64.35 6.43
C SER A 253 -18.61 63.32 7.14
N PHE A 254 -18.05 62.44 7.97
CA PHE A 254 -18.75 61.28 8.53
C PHE A 254 -19.96 61.62 9.37
N GLU A 255 -19.85 62.61 10.26
CA GLU A 255 -20.96 63.05 11.11
C GLU A 255 -22.12 63.57 10.25
N LYS A 256 -21.82 64.33 9.20
CA LYS A 256 -22.82 64.90 8.29
C LYS A 256 -23.49 63.84 7.44
N LEU A 257 -22.72 62.90 6.89
CA LEU A 257 -23.27 61.75 6.14
C LEU A 257 -24.19 60.89 7.02
N LYS A 258 -23.83 60.67 8.29
CA LYS A 258 -24.65 59.89 9.23
C LYS A 258 -26.00 60.55 9.55
N ASN A 259 -26.03 61.87 9.64
CA ASN A 259 -27.19 62.65 10.09
C ASN A 259 -28.20 62.98 8.98
N ILE A 260 -28.06 62.45 7.77
CA ILE A 260 -29.04 62.64 6.69
C ILE A 260 -30.34 61.89 7.04
N GLY A 261 -31.44 62.63 7.15
CA GLY A 261 -32.72 62.08 7.62
C GLY A 261 -33.44 61.13 6.66
N ASN A 262 -33.16 61.20 5.35
CA ASN A 262 -33.71 60.28 4.37
C ASN A 262 -32.78 59.06 4.20
N ASN A 263 -33.24 57.88 4.62
CA ASN A 263 -32.44 56.65 4.60
C ASN A 263 -31.96 56.22 3.21
N GLU A 264 -32.79 56.36 2.19
CA GLU A 264 -32.46 55.95 0.81
C GLU A 264 -31.39 56.89 0.23
N LYS A 265 -31.62 58.20 0.30
CA LYS A 265 -30.64 59.20 -0.14
C LYS A 265 -29.34 59.13 0.65
N ARG A 266 -29.41 58.84 1.96
CA ARG A 266 -28.23 58.62 2.80
C ARG A 266 -27.42 57.43 2.32
N PHE A 267 -28.08 56.29 2.05
CA PHE A 267 -27.40 55.10 1.54
C PHE A 267 -26.77 55.36 0.17
N GLU A 268 -27.50 55.98 -0.76
CA GLU A 268 -26.98 56.34 -2.09
C GLU A 268 -25.76 57.24 -1.99
N LEU A 269 -25.81 58.28 -1.16
CA LEU A 269 -24.69 59.20 -0.98
C LEU A 269 -23.48 58.51 -0.34
N ILE A 270 -23.68 57.70 0.71
CA ILE A 270 -22.61 56.90 1.33
C ILE A 270 -21.98 55.97 0.30
N ARG A 271 -22.79 55.31 -0.54
CA ARG A 271 -22.33 54.45 -1.63
C ARG A 271 -21.50 55.24 -2.63
N SER A 272 -21.98 56.38 -3.10
CA SER A 272 -21.26 57.25 -4.04
C SER A 272 -19.91 57.73 -3.47
N VAL A 273 -19.89 58.20 -2.22
CA VAL A 273 -18.66 58.61 -1.53
C VAL A 273 -17.68 57.45 -1.41
N ALA A 274 -18.16 56.24 -1.11
CA ALA A 274 -17.31 55.07 -1.02
C ALA A 274 -16.65 54.74 -2.37
N PHE A 275 -17.38 54.81 -3.48
CA PHE A 275 -16.84 54.57 -4.82
C PHE A 275 -15.91 55.69 -5.31
N ASP A 276 -16.16 56.94 -4.95
CA ASP A 276 -15.20 58.02 -5.19
C ASP A 276 -13.90 57.75 -4.43
N GLN A 277 -14.02 57.27 -3.19
CA GLN A 277 -12.88 56.90 -2.37
C GLN A 277 -12.11 55.71 -2.94
N VAL A 278 -12.77 54.73 -3.58
CA VAL A 278 -12.10 53.64 -4.32
C VAL A 278 -11.15 54.20 -5.39
N LYS A 279 -11.58 55.23 -6.13
CA LYS A 279 -10.77 55.86 -7.18
C LYS A 279 -9.64 56.71 -6.63
N LYS A 280 -9.87 57.38 -5.49
CA LYS A 280 -8.93 58.35 -4.89
C LYS A 280 -7.89 57.69 -3.98
N ASP A 281 -8.34 56.94 -2.98
CA ASP A 281 -7.50 56.22 -2.03
C ASP A 281 -8.30 54.99 -1.54
N PRO A 282 -8.15 53.85 -2.25
CA PRO A 282 -8.99 52.68 -2.04
C PRO A 282 -8.89 52.15 -0.62
N GLU A 283 -7.72 52.18 0.03
CA GLU A 283 -7.52 51.62 1.38
C GLU A 283 -8.48 52.23 2.43
N GLN A 284 -8.95 53.46 2.21
CA GLN A 284 -9.90 54.13 3.10
C GLN A 284 -11.37 53.89 2.74
N ALA A 285 -11.69 53.42 1.53
CA ALA A 285 -13.06 53.27 1.05
C ALA A 285 -13.96 52.40 1.95
N PRO A 286 -13.49 51.25 2.49
CA PRO A 286 -14.30 50.44 3.40
C PRO A 286 -14.78 51.18 4.65
N ARG A 287 -14.05 52.21 5.11
CA ARG A 287 -14.44 53.00 6.29
C ARG A 287 -15.76 53.73 6.08
N VAL A 288 -16.06 54.12 4.85
CA VAL A 288 -17.32 54.78 4.48
C VAL A 288 -18.51 53.83 4.66
N ALA A 289 -18.33 52.53 4.37
CA ALA A 289 -19.39 51.54 4.55
C ALA A 289 -19.79 51.35 6.03
N TYR A 290 -18.87 51.58 6.97
CA TYR A 290 -19.16 51.52 8.41
C TYR A 290 -20.07 52.63 8.93
N LEU A 291 -20.40 53.64 8.10
CA LEU A 291 -21.45 54.61 8.40
C LEU A 291 -22.86 53.99 8.33
N LEU A 292 -23.00 52.82 7.69
CA LEU A 292 -24.25 52.08 7.60
C LEU A 292 -24.45 51.21 8.85
N GLU A 293 -25.61 51.36 9.48
CA GLU A 293 -25.97 50.64 10.70
C GLU A 293 -26.30 49.16 10.41
N ASP A 294 -27.02 48.91 9.31
CA ASP A 294 -27.41 47.56 8.88
C ASP A 294 -26.17 46.73 8.47
N PRO A 295 -25.87 45.62 9.17
CA PRO A 295 -24.71 44.79 8.88
C PRO A 295 -24.72 44.16 7.48
N SER A 296 -25.89 43.78 6.96
CA SER A 296 -26.02 43.13 5.66
C SER A 296 -25.80 44.12 4.52
N ILE A 297 -26.38 45.32 4.63
CA ILE A 297 -26.15 46.38 3.64
C ILE A 297 -24.68 46.83 3.66
N ARG A 298 -24.10 46.97 4.86
CA ARG A 298 -22.68 47.29 5.03
C ARG A 298 -21.77 46.25 4.39
N GLU A 299 -21.99 44.96 4.65
CA GLU A 299 -21.18 43.88 4.06
C GLU A 299 -21.28 43.89 2.53
N ASN A 300 -22.49 44.05 1.98
CA ASN A 300 -22.67 44.15 0.52
C ASN A 300 -21.92 45.33 -0.07
N LEU A 301 -21.94 46.50 0.57
CA LEU A 301 -21.17 47.65 0.12
C LEU A 301 -19.65 47.41 0.20
N ILE A 302 -19.17 46.73 1.25
CA ILE A 302 -17.75 46.33 1.35
C ILE A 302 -17.37 45.39 0.20
N LEU A 303 -18.20 44.40 -0.13
CA LEU A 303 -17.97 43.50 -1.25
C LEU A 303 -17.94 44.23 -2.59
N ASP A 304 -18.84 45.19 -2.80
CA ASP A 304 -18.89 46.06 -3.98
C ASP A 304 -17.59 46.89 -4.11
N ILE A 305 -17.17 47.54 -3.01
CA ILE A 305 -15.92 48.33 -2.92
C ILE A 305 -14.71 47.46 -3.29
N ILE A 306 -14.59 46.28 -2.69
CA ILE A 306 -13.48 45.36 -2.95
C ILE A 306 -13.51 44.91 -4.41
N SER A 307 -14.69 44.54 -4.93
CA SER A 307 -14.84 44.07 -6.30
C SER A 307 -14.43 45.12 -7.34
N GLU A 308 -14.73 46.40 -7.11
CA GLU A 308 -14.25 47.50 -7.95
C GLU A 308 -12.73 47.69 -7.79
N THR A 309 -12.23 47.59 -6.56
CA THR A 309 -10.80 47.71 -6.25
C THR A 309 -9.96 46.61 -6.91
N ILE A 310 -10.49 45.40 -7.11
CA ILE A 310 -9.79 44.28 -7.77
C ILE A 310 -9.26 44.69 -9.15
N ASN A 311 -10.06 45.41 -9.94
CA ASN A 311 -9.69 45.84 -11.30
C ASN A 311 -8.68 46.99 -11.30
N LEU A 312 -8.70 47.84 -10.28
CA LEU A 312 -7.84 49.03 -10.17
C LEU A 312 -6.48 48.70 -9.51
N ASN A 313 -6.53 47.96 -8.41
CA ASN A 313 -5.37 47.60 -7.60
C ASN A 313 -5.61 46.26 -6.86
N PRO A 314 -5.31 45.12 -7.50
CA PRO A 314 -5.58 43.79 -6.94
C PRO A 314 -4.80 43.53 -5.64
N SER A 315 -3.62 44.14 -5.46
CA SER A 315 -2.83 44.03 -4.23
C SER A 315 -3.52 44.70 -3.04
N VAL A 316 -4.16 45.85 -3.25
CA VAL A 316 -4.95 46.53 -2.21
C VAL A 316 -6.24 45.75 -1.93
N ALA A 317 -6.92 45.24 -2.95
CA ALA A 317 -8.09 44.38 -2.79
C ALA A 317 -7.78 43.12 -1.97
N LEU A 318 -6.60 42.52 -2.16
CA LEU A 318 -6.13 41.38 -1.35
C LEU A 318 -6.02 41.74 0.13
N LYS A 319 -5.44 42.89 0.48
CA LYS A 319 -5.41 43.34 1.89
C LYS A 319 -6.82 43.55 2.44
N MET A 320 -7.72 44.15 1.67
CA MET A 320 -9.10 44.41 2.10
C MET A 320 -9.91 43.14 2.29
N SER A 321 -9.62 42.07 1.57
CA SER A 321 -10.32 40.79 1.67
C SER A 321 -10.34 40.22 3.10
N THR A 322 -9.41 40.65 3.97
CA THR A 322 -9.38 40.24 5.38
C THR A 322 -10.51 40.84 6.21
N ILE A 323 -11.17 41.90 5.73
CA ILE A 323 -12.31 42.57 6.40
C ILE A 323 -13.60 41.76 6.24
N ILE A 324 -13.71 40.96 5.17
CA ILE A 324 -14.89 40.14 4.86
C ILE A 324 -15.05 39.08 5.97
N SER A 325 -16.24 39.05 6.57
CA SER A 325 -16.52 38.16 7.70
C SER A 325 -17.00 36.78 7.27
N ASP A 326 -17.71 36.69 6.14
CA ASP A 326 -18.19 35.44 5.58
C ASP A 326 -17.10 34.72 4.76
N ASP A 327 -16.73 33.51 5.18
CA ASP A 327 -15.66 32.73 4.55
C ASP A 327 -15.95 32.41 3.08
N LEU A 328 -17.21 32.11 2.72
CA LEU A 328 -17.57 31.81 1.32
C LEU A 328 -17.41 33.02 0.41
N SER A 329 -17.87 34.19 0.85
CA SER A 329 -17.74 35.45 0.13
C SER A 329 -16.27 35.85 0.00
N LYS A 330 -15.49 35.66 1.07
CA LYS A 330 -14.05 35.89 1.07
C LYS A 330 -13.34 35.00 0.06
N ILE A 331 -13.62 33.70 0.03
CA ILE A 331 -13.03 32.76 -0.94
C ILE A 331 -13.37 33.16 -2.38
N LYS A 332 -14.62 33.55 -2.67
CA LYS A 332 -15.01 34.03 -4.00
C LYS A 332 -14.23 35.28 -4.43
N ILE A 333 -14.07 36.25 -3.53
CA ILE A 333 -13.26 37.45 -3.77
C ILE A 333 -11.80 37.08 -4.02
N LEU A 334 -11.24 36.14 -3.26
CA LEU A 334 -9.87 35.65 -3.48
C LEU A 334 -9.71 34.99 -4.87
N PHE A 335 -10.68 34.21 -5.35
CA PHE A 335 -10.65 33.69 -6.73
C PHE A 335 -10.71 34.80 -7.79
N ASN A 336 -11.50 35.87 -7.57
CA ASN A 336 -11.49 37.04 -8.46
C ASN A 336 -10.13 37.75 -8.46
N ILE A 337 -9.48 37.85 -7.31
CA ILE A 337 -8.13 38.43 -7.21
C ILE A 337 -7.11 37.53 -7.93
N VAL A 338 -7.20 36.19 -7.78
CA VAL A 338 -6.38 35.24 -8.56
C VAL A 338 -6.58 35.47 -10.05
N LYS A 339 -7.80 35.73 -10.51
CA LYS A 339 -8.08 36.00 -11.92
C LYS A 339 -7.32 37.22 -12.45
N GLU A 340 -7.28 38.32 -11.70
CA GLU A 340 -6.52 39.51 -12.12
C GLU A 340 -5.01 39.28 -12.04
N PHE A 341 -4.50 38.61 -11.00
CA PHE A 341 -3.08 38.26 -10.95
C PHE A 341 -2.67 37.27 -12.04
N HIS A 342 -3.56 36.36 -12.43
CA HIS A 342 -3.34 35.42 -13.53
C HIS A 342 -3.21 36.14 -14.87
N LYS A 343 -4.07 37.13 -15.17
CA LYS A 343 -3.92 37.99 -16.37
C LYS A 343 -2.56 38.70 -16.41
N ASN A 344 -2.02 39.06 -15.24
CA ASN A 344 -0.74 39.76 -15.09
C ASN A 344 0.46 38.81 -14.88
N ASN A 345 0.28 37.49 -15.01
CA ASN A 345 1.31 36.46 -14.80
C ASN A 345 2.02 36.52 -13.43
N ASN A 346 1.35 37.01 -12.38
CA ASN A 346 1.94 37.10 -11.04
C ASN A 346 1.82 35.77 -10.27
N ARG A 347 2.66 34.80 -10.64
CA ARG A 347 2.64 33.43 -10.11
C ARG A 347 2.72 33.37 -8.57
N THR A 348 3.60 34.15 -7.96
CA THR A 348 3.83 34.12 -6.50
C THR A 348 2.57 34.49 -5.72
N GLU A 349 1.89 35.57 -6.13
CA GLU A 349 0.65 35.99 -5.45
C GLU A 349 -0.47 34.98 -5.65
N ILE A 350 -0.58 34.38 -6.85
CA ILE A 350 -1.55 33.30 -7.10
C ILE A 350 -1.35 32.15 -6.12
N LEU A 351 -0.11 31.68 -5.94
CA LEU A 351 0.20 30.59 -5.02
C LEU A 351 -0.13 30.96 -3.56
N ASN A 352 0.20 32.18 -3.14
CA ASN A 352 -0.13 32.65 -1.79
C ASN A 352 -1.64 32.66 -1.57
N ILE A 353 -2.40 33.14 -2.56
CA ILE A 353 -3.86 33.22 -2.45
C ILE A 353 -4.51 31.83 -2.48
N LEU A 354 -4.06 30.91 -3.35
CA LEU A 354 -4.58 29.54 -3.39
C LEU A 354 -4.34 28.82 -2.07
N ASN A 355 -3.14 28.95 -1.49
CA ASN A 355 -2.85 28.42 -0.16
C ASN A 355 -3.69 29.08 0.94
N ASN A 356 -4.00 30.38 0.82
CA ASN A 356 -4.90 31.06 1.75
C ASN A 356 -6.33 30.53 1.64
N ILE A 357 -6.85 30.31 0.43
CA ILE A 357 -8.17 29.70 0.21
C ILE A 357 -8.23 28.32 0.85
N ILE A 358 -7.23 27.47 0.59
CA ILE A 358 -7.10 26.14 1.20
C ILE A 358 -7.13 26.30 2.73
N ASN A 359 -6.26 27.12 3.33
CA ASN A 359 -6.21 27.34 4.77
C ASN A 359 -7.53 27.84 5.39
N ILE A 360 -8.27 28.73 4.71
CA ILE A 360 -9.58 29.19 5.16
C ILE A 360 -10.54 28.01 5.24
N VAL A 361 -10.59 27.19 4.18
CA VAL A 361 -11.45 26.02 4.13
C VAL A 361 -11.08 24.99 5.21
N GLU A 362 -9.80 24.71 5.40
CA GLU A 362 -9.35 23.70 6.37
C GLU A 362 -9.55 24.11 7.83
N LYS A 363 -9.52 25.42 8.12
CA LYS A 363 -9.62 25.96 9.50
C LYS A 363 -11.00 26.49 9.85
N SER A 364 -11.89 26.68 8.88
CA SER A 364 -13.22 27.23 9.14
C SER A 364 -14.07 26.24 9.94
N THR A 365 -14.72 26.75 10.98
CA THR A 365 -15.75 26.02 11.72
C THR A 365 -17.13 26.13 11.08
N ASN A 366 -17.28 27.03 10.10
CA ASN A 366 -18.56 27.37 9.49
C ASN A 366 -18.77 26.68 8.13
N LEU A 367 -17.70 26.16 7.52
CA LEU A 367 -17.74 25.47 6.24
C LEU A 367 -17.82 23.95 6.45
N ASN A 368 -18.92 23.34 6.01
CA ASN A 368 -19.06 21.89 6.02
C ASN A 368 -18.81 21.31 4.62
N LEU A 369 -17.67 20.65 4.43
CA LEU A 369 -17.28 20.09 3.14
C LEU A 369 -18.08 18.85 2.74
N SER A 370 -18.62 18.09 3.69
CA SER A 370 -19.41 16.88 3.39
C SER A 370 -20.90 17.16 3.19
N GLU A 371 -21.34 18.42 3.34
CA GLU A 371 -22.74 18.81 3.14
C GLU A 371 -23.23 18.44 1.73
N ASN A 372 -24.48 17.95 1.64
CA ASN A 372 -25.13 17.53 0.39
C ASN A 372 -24.29 16.52 -0.43
N ASN A 373 -23.66 15.54 0.24
CA ASN A 373 -22.76 14.57 -0.40
C ASN A 373 -21.67 15.24 -1.23
N TYR A 374 -20.97 16.22 -0.63
CA TYR A 374 -19.91 17.01 -1.27
C TYR A 374 -20.38 17.92 -2.40
N ASN A 375 -21.70 18.05 -2.64
CA ASN A 375 -22.26 18.99 -3.61
C ASN A 375 -22.59 20.33 -2.95
N ASN A 376 -21.56 21.02 -2.46
CA ASN A 376 -21.69 22.34 -1.83
C ASN A 376 -20.59 23.29 -2.33
N PRO A 377 -20.76 24.62 -2.17
CA PRO A 377 -19.77 25.59 -2.64
C PRO A 377 -18.40 25.43 -1.98
N ALA A 378 -18.35 25.16 -0.67
CA ALA A 378 -17.09 25.07 0.08
C ALA A 378 -16.19 23.94 -0.45
N TYR A 379 -16.77 22.74 -0.67
CA TYR A 379 -16.06 21.60 -1.25
C TYR A 379 -15.58 21.90 -2.67
N ASN A 380 -16.43 22.52 -3.49
CA ASN A 380 -16.06 22.91 -4.85
C ASN A 380 -14.90 23.91 -4.87
N PHE A 381 -14.91 24.91 -3.98
CA PHE A 381 -13.81 25.86 -3.86
C PHE A 381 -12.51 25.19 -3.41
N TYR A 382 -12.57 24.28 -2.44
CA TYR A 382 -11.42 23.54 -1.97
C TYR A 382 -10.79 22.70 -3.09
N LYS A 383 -11.62 21.92 -3.79
CA LYS A 383 -11.20 21.11 -4.94
C LYS A 383 -10.61 21.98 -6.05
N ASP A 384 -11.28 23.07 -6.41
CA ASP A 384 -10.84 23.98 -7.46
C ASP A 384 -9.51 24.67 -7.08
N ALA A 385 -9.31 25.02 -5.80
CA ALA A 385 -8.05 25.60 -5.34
C ALA A 385 -6.89 24.59 -5.43
N ILE A 386 -7.10 23.34 -5.03
CA ILE A 386 -6.08 22.27 -5.14
C ILE A 386 -5.78 21.96 -6.61
N CYS A 387 -6.80 21.93 -7.47
CA CYS A 387 -6.62 21.71 -8.91
C CYS A 387 -5.83 22.87 -9.55
N ALA A 388 -6.13 24.12 -9.19
CA ALA A 388 -5.36 25.27 -9.66
C ALA A 388 -3.92 25.25 -9.13
N LEU A 389 -3.71 24.81 -7.88
CA LEU A 389 -2.37 24.64 -7.30
C LEU A 389 -1.55 23.58 -8.05
N ALA A 390 -2.18 22.48 -8.49
CA ALA A 390 -1.52 21.45 -9.27
C ALA A 390 -0.94 21.99 -10.59
N GLU A 391 -1.60 22.99 -11.20
CA GLU A 391 -1.19 23.60 -12.47
C GLU A 391 -0.14 24.68 -12.26
N ILE A 392 -0.38 25.57 -11.30
CA ILE A 392 0.48 26.74 -11.08
C ILE A 392 1.77 26.36 -10.35
N ASP A 393 1.72 25.41 -9.42
CA ASP A 393 2.91 24.91 -8.71
C ASP A 393 3.39 23.59 -9.30
N SER A 394 2.77 22.48 -8.87
CA SER A 394 3.02 21.14 -9.36
C SER A 394 1.97 20.15 -8.83
N PRO A 395 1.77 19.00 -9.48
CA PRO A 395 0.90 17.93 -8.95
C PRO A 395 1.38 17.42 -7.59
N GLN A 396 2.70 17.44 -7.33
CA GLN A 396 3.26 17.05 -6.04
C GLN A 396 2.87 18.01 -4.91
N ALA A 397 2.81 19.31 -5.18
CA ALA A 397 2.33 20.29 -4.20
C ALA A 397 0.86 20.03 -3.84
N ALA A 398 0.02 19.75 -4.85
CA ALA A 398 -1.38 19.40 -4.64
C ALA A 398 -1.56 18.08 -3.87
N ASP A 399 -0.78 17.04 -4.21
CA ASP A 399 -0.75 15.76 -3.47
C ASP A 399 -0.36 15.97 -2.00
N ASN A 400 0.65 16.80 -1.72
CA ASN A 400 1.06 17.09 -0.34
C ASN A 400 -0.06 17.75 0.48
N ILE A 401 -0.86 18.65 -0.13
CA ILE A 401 -2.05 19.24 0.52
C ILE A 401 -3.10 18.16 0.81
N ILE A 402 -3.44 17.33 -0.19
CA ILE A 402 -4.42 16.24 -0.03
C ILE A 402 -3.95 15.26 1.06
N VAL A 403 -2.68 14.87 1.06
CA VAL A 403 -2.11 13.93 2.03
C VAL A 403 -2.11 14.51 3.44
N GLY A 404 -1.82 15.80 3.56
CA GLY A 404 -1.77 16.55 4.83
C GLY A 404 -3.14 16.85 5.44
N PHE A 405 -4.24 16.69 4.70
CA PHE A 405 -5.58 16.98 5.21
C PHE A 405 -6.00 15.97 6.30
N SER A 406 -6.49 16.51 7.43
CA SER A 406 -6.75 15.72 8.65
C SER A 406 -7.98 14.82 8.56
N LEU A 407 -9.00 15.23 7.81
CA LEU A 407 -10.26 14.48 7.67
C LEU A 407 -10.15 13.47 6.53
N ARG A 408 -10.03 12.19 6.90
CA ARG A 408 -9.82 11.08 5.96
C ARG A 408 -10.88 10.99 4.86
N GLU A 409 -12.15 11.17 5.18
CA GLU A 409 -13.25 11.04 4.21
C GLU A 409 -13.16 12.07 3.08
N ILE A 410 -12.92 13.33 3.44
CA ILE A 410 -12.75 14.42 2.47
C ILE A 410 -11.46 14.24 1.68
N LYS A 411 -10.37 13.82 2.34
CA LYS A 411 -9.10 13.49 1.68
C LYS A 411 -9.28 12.44 0.60
N ASP A 412 -9.91 11.31 0.93
CA ASP A 412 -10.14 10.21 0.00
C ASP A 412 -11.03 10.69 -1.15
N ARG A 413 -12.06 11.50 -0.84
CA ARG A 413 -12.96 12.05 -1.85
C ARG A 413 -12.29 13.05 -2.80
N VAL A 414 -11.47 13.97 -2.30
CA VAL A 414 -10.71 14.91 -3.15
C VAL A 414 -9.68 14.18 -4.00
N ALA A 415 -9.02 13.15 -3.45
CA ALA A 415 -8.08 12.32 -4.20
C ALA A 415 -8.75 11.55 -5.35
N GLU A 416 -9.99 11.11 -5.15
CA GLU A 416 -10.83 10.48 -6.18
C GLU A 416 -11.25 11.49 -7.25
N ASP A 417 -11.83 12.62 -6.85
CA ASP A 417 -12.33 13.66 -7.74
C ASP A 417 -11.22 14.30 -8.61
N LEU A 418 -9.99 14.38 -8.07
CA LEU A 418 -8.83 14.92 -8.75
C LEU A 418 -7.90 13.83 -9.31
N PHE A 419 -8.38 12.58 -9.42
CA PHE A 419 -7.51 11.47 -9.77
C PHE A 419 -6.80 11.67 -11.10
N ASP A 420 -7.58 11.95 -12.15
CA ASP A 420 -7.05 12.11 -13.51
C ASP A 420 -6.16 13.35 -13.66
N VAL A 421 -6.30 14.31 -12.73
CA VAL A 421 -5.49 15.53 -12.69
C VAL A 421 -4.16 15.27 -12.00
N ILE A 422 -4.14 14.68 -10.81
CA ILE A 422 -2.93 14.61 -9.97
C ILE A 422 -2.18 13.29 -10.16
N TYR A 423 -2.88 12.20 -10.48
CA TYR A 423 -2.32 10.86 -10.49
C TYR A 423 -2.42 10.18 -11.85
N GLU A 424 -1.55 9.18 -12.03
CA GLU A 424 -1.59 8.23 -13.13
C GLU A 424 -1.35 6.81 -12.60
N MET A 425 -1.92 5.83 -13.29
CA MET A 425 -1.62 4.43 -13.04
C MET A 425 -0.46 4.02 -13.94
N ILE A 426 0.65 3.60 -13.33
CA ILE A 426 1.80 3.07 -14.06
C ILE A 426 2.03 1.60 -13.71
N ASP A 427 2.57 0.88 -14.68
CA ASP A 427 3.00 -0.50 -14.51
C ASP A 427 4.40 -0.51 -13.86
N GLU A 428 4.51 -0.99 -12.63
CA GLU A 428 5.78 -1.17 -11.91
C GLU A 428 6.17 -2.66 -11.94
N THR A 429 7.40 -2.94 -12.39
CA THR A 429 7.95 -4.31 -12.37
C THR A 429 8.54 -4.59 -11.00
N ARG A 430 8.04 -5.64 -10.34
CA ARG A 430 8.51 -6.12 -9.03
C ARG A 430 8.95 -7.57 -9.14
N THR A 431 9.78 -8.00 -8.20
CA THR A 431 10.26 -9.39 -8.10
C THR A 431 9.77 -10.05 -6.83
N LYS A 432 9.39 -11.33 -6.90
CA LYS A 432 9.13 -12.18 -5.73
C LYS A 432 9.79 -13.54 -5.89
N MET A 433 10.00 -14.25 -4.79
CA MET A 433 10.48 -15.64 -4.81
C MET A 433 9.29 -16.59 -4.74
N GLU A 434 9.24 -17.57 -5.64
CA GLU A 434 8.25 -18.65 -5.63
C GLU A 434 8.95 -20.01 -5.51
N PRO A 435 8.49 -20.90 -4.61
CA PRO A 435 9.05 -22.24 -4.49
C PRO A 435 8.59 -23.12 -5.66
N SER A 436 9.54 -23.85 -6.26
CA SER A 436 9.29 -24.88 -7.27
C SER A 436 9.86 -26.20 -6.79
N PRO A 437 9.08 -27.28 -6.63
CA PRO A 437 9.59 -28.58 -6.18
C PRO A 437 10.52 -29.17 -7.24
N VAL A 438 11.70 -29.61 -6.81
CA VAL A 438 12.75 -30.16 -7.70
C VAL A 438 13.27 -31.52 -7.25
N TYR A 439 13.02 -31.94 -6.01
CA TYR A 439 13.37 -33.27 -5.52
C TYR A 439 12.40 -33.73 -4.42
N SER A 440 12.04 -35.02 -4.43
CA SER A 440 11.31 -35.68 -3.35
C SER A 440 11.66 -37.17 -3.28
N GLN A 441 12.11 -37.64 -2.11
CA GLN A 441 12.40 -39.06 -1.87
C GLN A 441 12.22 -39.40 -0.39
N TYR A 442 11.90 -40.66 -0.08
CA TYR A 442 11.90 -41.17 1.29
C TYR A 442 12.78 -42.42 1.44
N TYR A 443 13.19 -42.67 2.68
CA TYR A 443 14.02 -43.80 3.10
C TYR A 443 13.37 -44.50 4.29
N LEU A 444 13.45 -45.83 4.33
CA LEU A 444 12.97 -46.67 5.41
C LEU A 444 14.15 -47.31 6.14
N PHE A 445 14.01 -47.48 7.45
CA PHE A 445 15.01 -48.07 8.33
C PHE A 445 14.35 -49.05 9.29
N ASN A 446 15.02 -50.15 9.62
CA ASN A 446 14.59 -51.00 10.73
C ASN A 446 15.07 -50.39 12.05
N THR A 447 14.17 -50.32 13.02
CA THR A 447 14.42 -49.61 14.29
C THR A 447 14.12 -50.50 15.49
N LEU A 448 14.96 -50.41 16.52
CA LEU A 448 14.74 -51.07 17.80
C LEU A 448 15.13 -50.12 18.93
N THR A 449 14.20 -49.88 19.83
CA THR A 449 14.28 -48.96 20.97
C THR A 449 14.08 -49.66 22.31
N SER A 450 13.36 -50.79 22.33
CA SER A 450 13.11 -51.58 23.53
C SER A 450 14.06 -52.77 23.67
N ASN A 451 14.20 -53.28 24.90
CA ASN A 451 14.91 -54.52 25.23
C ASN A 451 16.37 -54.62 24.71
N ILE A 452 17.08 -53.49 24.57
CA ILE A 452 18.43 -53.47 24.00
C ILE A 452 19.47 -53.96 25.01
N ASP A 453 19.96 -55.19 24.82
CA ASP A 453 21.08 -55.75 25.57
C ASP A 453 22.44 -55.55 24.85
N GLU A 454 23.53 -55.99 25.47
CA GLU A 454 24.89 -55.87 24.90
C GLU A 454 25.06 -56.67 23.60
N PHE A 455 24.38 -57.81 23.45
CA PHE A 455 24.44 -58.62 22.23
C PHE A 455 23.70 -57.95 21.08
N VAL A 456 22.56 -57.31 21.34
CA VAL A 456 21.82 -56.51 20.36
C VAL A 456 22.64 -55.30 19.90
N LYS A 457 23.35 -54.63 20.82
CA LYS A 457 24.29 -53.56 20.46
C LYS A 457 25.42 -54.07 19.58
N SER A 458 26.06 -55.17 19.97
CA SER A 458 27.13 -55.81 19.20
C SER A 458 26.63 -56.23 17.80
N PHE A 459 25.45 -56.83 17.73
CA PHE A 459 24.78 -57.21 16.48
C PHE A 459 24.62 -56.01 15.54
N SER A 460 24.05 -54.91 16.02
CA SER A 460 23.87 -53.70 15.20
C SER A 460 25.21 -53.05 14.79
N LEU A 461 26.19 -52.96 15.70
CA LEU A 461 27.51 -52.37 15.40
C LEU A 461 28.30 -53.18 14.35
N THR A 462 28.08 -54.48 14.27
CA THR A 462 28.70 -55.33 13.26
C THR A 462 28.11 -55.13 11.87
N GLY A 463 26.93 -54.50 11.75
CA GLY A 463 26.16 -54.40 10.50
C GLY A 463 24.92 -55.29 10.49
N GLY A 464 24.58 -55.88 11.63
CA GLY A 464 23.45 -56.78 11.75
C GLY A 464 22.13 -56.08 11.52
N ASN A 465 21.21 -56.77 10.84
CA ASN A 465 19.90 -56.27 10.51
C ASN A 465 18.83 -57.36 10.56
N ILE A 466 17.60 -56.98 10.81
CA ILE A 466 16.48 -57.90 10.98
C ILE A 466 15.19 -57.27 10.46
N SER A 467 14.31 -58.09 9.89
CA SER A 467 13.08 -57.61 9.26
C SER A 467 12.12 -56.95 10.25
N ASN A 468 11.46 -55.90 9.79
CA ASN A 468 10.48 -55.10 10.55
C ASN A 468 9.39 -55.95 11.25
N ASN A 469 8.88 -57.00 10.62
CA ASN A 469 7.87 -57.88 11.23
C ASN A 469 8.37 -58.57 12.50
N ILE A 470 9.64 -58.95 12.58
CA ILE A 470 10.20 -59.55 13.80
C ILE A 470 10.27 -58.50 14.91
N LEU A 471 10.72 -57.29 14.58
CA LEU A 471 10.81 -56.18 15.52
C LEU A 471 9.44 -55.79 16.09
N LEU A 472 8.37 -55.94 15.29
CA LEU A 472 6.98 -55.70 15.70
C LEU A 472 6.29 -56.92 16.34
N ASN A 473 6.98 -58.07 16.48
CA ASN A 473 6.38 -59.34 16.90
C ASN A 473 5.22 -59.84 15.99
N GLU A 474 5.27 -59.51 14.70
CA GLU A 474 4.32 -59.93 13.67
C GLU A 474 4.76 -61.24 12.99
N TYR A 475 4.30 -62.37 13.53
CA TYR A 475 4.78 -63.69 13.13
C TYR A 475 3.99 -64.39 12.02
N ASN A 476 3.33 -63.64 11.14
CA ASN A 476 2.57 -64.18 10.01
C ASN A 476 3.47 -64.46 8.80
N PHE A 477 4.42 -65.39 8.97
CA PHE A 477 5.29 -65.90 7.91
C PHE A 477 5.64 -67.37 8.16
N ASN A 478 6.03 -68.08 7.11
CA ASN A 478 6.48 -69.48 7.13
C ASN A 478 7.92 -69.64 6.62
N MET A 479 8.61 -68.53 6.36
CA MET A 479 9.96 -68.49 5.80
C MET A 479 10.83 -67.46 6.54
N ILE A 480 12.03 -67.87 6.94
CA ILE A 480 13.10 -66.97 7.41
C ILE A 480 14.31 -67.12 6.49
N ILE A 481 14.90 -65.99 6.08
CA ILE A 481 16.22 -65.94 5.46
C ILE A 481 17.25 -65.57 6.54
N VAL A 482 18.21 -66.44 6.77
CA VAL A 482 19.30 -66.20 7.71
C VAL A 482 20.59 -66.11 6.91
N SER A 483 21.25 -64.95 6.90
CA SER A 483 22.57 -64.79 6.31
C SER A 483 23.57 -64.46 7.39
N LEU A 484 24.55 -65.33 7.60
CA LEU A 484 25.58 -65.16 8.62
C LEU A 484 26.95 -64.78 8.01
N PHE A 485 27.08 -64.88 6.68
CA PHE A 485 28.36 -64.76 5.99
C PHE A 485 28.80 -63.30 5.81
N ASN A 486 30.12 -63.12 5.76
CA ASN A 486 30.71 -61.85 5.36
C ASN A 486 30.69 -61.69 3.85
N TYR A 487 30.44 -60.47 3.39
CA TYR A 487 30.65 -60.10 2.00
C TYR A 487 31.32 -58.72 1.94
N ASP A 488 32.08 -58.47 0.88
CA ASP A 488 32.66 -57.14 0.61
C ASP A 488 31.60 -56.08 0.27
N PHE A 489 30.33 -56.47 0.22
CA PHE A 489 29.17 -55.64 -0.06
C PHE A 489 28.03 -55.96 0.91
N SER A 490 27.10 -55.03 1.11
CA SER A 490 25.94 -55.30 1.96
C SER A 490 24.80 -55.91 1.17
N ILE A 491 24.30 -57.06 1.64
CA ILE A 491 23.10 -57.72 1.12
C ILE A 491 21.80 -57.18 1.76
N PHE A 492 21.91 -56.36 2.80
CA PHE A 492 20.75 -55.83 3.50
C PHE A 492 19.84 -55.02 2.57
N PRO A 493 20.32 -54.04 1.78
CA PRO A 493 19.45 -53.22 0.94
C PRO A 493 18.62 -54.02 -0.06
N ILE A 494 19.19 -55.07 -0.66
CA ILE A 494 18.46 -55.88 -1.64
C ILE A 494 17.41 -56.77 -0.97
N ILE A 495 17.75 -57.40 0.16
CA ILE A 495 16.83 -58.25 0.92
C ILE A 495 15.69 -57.41 1.50
N ASP A 496 15.99 -56.26 2.11
CA ASP A 496 14.98 -55.39 2.70
C ASP A 496 14.06 -54.78 1.65
N ARG A 497 14.59 -54.43 0.47
CA ARG A 497 13.78 -53.98 -0.66
C ARG A 497 12.80 -55.07 -1.12
N VAL A 498 13.25 -56.33 -1.26
CA VAL A 498 12.35 -57.44 -1.60
C VAL A 498 11.31 -57.65 -0.50
N TYR A 499 11.72 -57.63 0.76
CA TYR A 499 10.84 -57.74 1.92
C TYR A 499 9.73 -56.68 1.90
N SER A 500 10.12 -55.41 1.78
CA SER A 500 9.22 -54.27 1.75
C SER A 500 8.24 -54.36 0.57
N ASP A 501 8.75 -54.68 -0.62
CA ASP A 501 7.91 -54.86 -1.81
C ASP A 501 6.86 -55.97 -1.64
N LEU A 502 7.24 -57.12 -1.07
CA LEU A 502 6.31 -58.24 -0.89
C LEU A 502 5.30 -57.97 0.23
N LYS A 503 5.74 -57.39 1.36
CA LYS A 503 4.87 -57.08 2.51
C LYS A 503 3.83 -56.04 2.13
N PHE A 504 4.25 -54.94 1.52
CA PHE A 504 3.36 -53.79 1.28
C PHE A 504 2.56 -53.90 -0.02
N ASN A 505 3.08 -54.58 -1.07
CA ASN A 505 2.36 -54.66 -2.35
C ASN A 505 1.59 -55.97 -2.56
N LEU A 506 2.03 -57.09 -1.97
CA LEU A 506 1.43 -58.41 -2.19
C LEU A 506 0.82 -59.04 -0.93
N ASN A 507 0.90 -58.35 0.21
CA ASN A 507 0.48 -58.87 1.53
C ASN A 507 1.09 -60.25 1.85
N LYS A 508 2.30 -60.50 1.32
CA LYS A 508 3.11 -61.70 1.55
C LYS A 508 4.31 -61.29 2.38
N SER A 509 4.62 -62.06 3.43
CA SER A 509 5.69 -61.71 4.36
C SER A 509 6.63 -62.89 4.55
N PHE A 510 7.92 -62.58 4.62
CA PHE A 510 8.96 -63.47 5.13
C PHE A 510 9.73 -62.71 6.21
N ALA A 511 10.54 -63.39 7.00
CA ALA A 511 11.46 -62.71 7.91
C ALA A 511 12.90 -62.87 7.43
N TYR A 512 13.77 -61.93 7.80
CA TYR A 512 15.19 -62.10 7.58
C TYR A 512 15.99 -61.71 8.81
N TYR A 513 17.15 -62.35 8.95
CA TYR A 513 18.17 -62.05 9.94
C TYR A 513 19.52 -62.04 9.22
N ILE A 514 20.21 -60.91 9.28
CA ILE A 514 21.51 -60.71 8.63
C ILE A 514 22.51 -60.39 9.73
N PHE A 515 23.58 -61.17 9.80
CA PHE A 515 24.74 -60.91 10.63
C PHE A 515 25.99 -61.04 9.76
N PRO A 516 26.67 -59.95 9.40
CA PRO A 516 27.89 -60.04 8.60
C PRO A 516 29.07 -60.41 9.51
N SER A 517 29.41 -61.71 9.58
CA SER A 517 30.56 -62.17 10.34
C SER A 517 31.84 -61.46 9.88
N LYS A 518 32.70 -61.02 10.79
CA LYS A 518 34.01 -60.43 10.48
C LYS A 518 35.16 -61.35 10.87
N GLU A 519 34.92 -62.25 11.82
CA GLU A 519 35.93 -63.11 12.44
C GLU A 519 35.65 -64.61 12.22
N ASN A 520 34.93 -64.94 11.14
CA ASN A 520 34.57 -66.31 10.75
C ASN A 520 33.94 -67.12 11.89
N TYR A 521 33.00 -66.50 12.62
CA TYR A 521 32.23 -67.14 13.68
C TYR A 521 33.09 -67.68 14.83
N ASN A 522 34.00 -66.85 15.34
CA ASN A 522 34.65 -67.18 16.61
C ASN A 522 33.62 -67.27 17.76
N GLU A 523 34.09 -67.67 18.94
CA GLU A 523 33.21 -67.89 20.10
C GLU A 523 32.38 -66.65 20.47
N SER A 524 32.94 -65.45 20.30
CA SER A 524 32.26 -64.18 20.58
C SER A 524 31.13 -63.91 19.57
N GLU A 525 31.40 -64.03 18.27
CA GLU A 525 30.39 -63.86 17.23
C GLU A 525 29.28 -64.89 17.34
N LEU A 526 29.62 -66.17 17.57
CA LEU A 526 28.62 -67.22 17.79
C LEU A 526 27.76 -66.94 19.01
N LYS A 527 28.34 -66.41 20.09
CA LYS A 527 27.59 -65.98 21.27
C LYS A 527 26.64 -64.82 20.94
N THR A 528 27.07 -63.83 20.18
CA THR A 528 26.21 -62.72 19.73
C THR A 528 25.07 -63.23 18.83
N VAL A 529 25.37 -64.06 17.84
CA VAL A 529 24.37 -64.66 16.94
C VAL A 529 23.35 -65.48 17.74
N ASN A 530 23.81 -66.33 18.65
CA ASN A 530 22.94 -67.20 19.44
C ASN A 530 22.03 -66.42 20.38
N ASN A 531 22.56 -65.39 21.06
CA ASN A 531 21.78 -64.58 21.98
C ASN A 531 20.81 -63.68 21.23
N THR A 532 21.19 -63.09 20.08
CA THR A 532 20.28 -62.23 19.31
C THR A 532 19.22 -63.02 18.55
N LEU A 533 19.53 -64.20 18.00
CA LEU A 533 18.51 -65.09 17.43
C LEU A 533 17.48 -65.51 18.49
N LYS A 534 17.94 -65.86 19.71
CA LYS A 534 17.02 -66.09 20.82
C LYS A 534 16.25 -64.82 21.14
N HIS A 535 16.91 -63.68 21.31
CA HIS A 535 16.27 -62.41 21.63
C HIS A 535 15.10 -62.11 20.69
N PHE A 536 15.34 -62.17 19.38
CA PHE A 536 14.36 -61.78 18.37
C PHE A 536 13.31 -62.84 18.07
N PHE A 537 13.61 -64.13 18.24
CA PHE A 537 12.69 -65.21 17.84
C PHE A 537 12.08 -65.99 19.03
N THR A 538 12.48 -65.76 20.29
CA THR A 538 12.01 -66.56 21.45
C THR A 538 10.48 -66.64 21.55
N SER A 539 9.78 -65.52 21.40
CA SER A 539 8.31 -65.46 21.47
C SER A 539 7.65 -66.21 20.30
N TYR A 540 8.25 -66.21 19.12
CA TYR A 540 7.76 -66.99 17.99
C TYR A 540 7.99 -68.49 18.14
N LEU A 541 9.20 -68.88 18.55
CA LEU A 541 9.61 -70.29 18.61
C LEU A 541 8.76 -71.12 19.57
N THR A 542 8.16 -70.49 20.57
CA THR A 542 7.23 -71.14 21.49
C THR A 542 5.89 -71.49 20.82
N ASN A 543 5.42 -70.71 19.84
CA ASN A 543 4.08 -70.81 19.25
C ASN A 543 4.08 -70.85 17.71
N ILE A 544 5.03 -71.57 17.10
CA ILE A 544 5.08 -71.70 15.63
C ILE A 544 3.81 -72.43 15.12
N PRO A 545 2.96 -71.78 14.28
CA PRO A 545 1.67 -72.33 13.87
C PRO A 545 1.79 -73.38 12.76
N ASN A 546 2.79 -73.26 11.89
CA ASN A 546 3.05 -74.12 10.73
C ASN A 546 4.52 -74.55 10.68
N THR A 547 4.89 -75.48 9.79
CA THR A 547 6.31 -75.78 9.54
C THR A 547 7.01 -74.54 9.01
N LEU A 548 8.09 -74.14 9.69
CA LEU A 548 8.91 -72.98 9.35
C LEU A 548 10.12 -73.41 8.51
N LEU A 549 10.29 -72.80 7.34
CA LEU A 549 11.49 -72.98 6.51
C LEU A 549 12.52 -71.90 6.87
N ILE A 550 13.73 -72.33 7.22
CA ILE A 550 14.86 -71.44 7.53
C ILE A 550 15.90 -71.63 6.44
N PHE A 551 16.04 -70.62 5.58
CA PHE A 551 17.04 -70.61 4.53
C PHE A 551 18.33 -69.98 5.06
N ASN A 552 19.34 -70.82 5.31
CA ASN A 552 20.70 -70.38 5.61
C ASN A 552 21.35 -69.95 4.29
N LEU A 553 21.30 -68.64 4.02
CA LEU A 553 21.66 -68.01 2.77
C LEU A 553 23.15 -67.70 2.72
N ASP A 554 23.79 -68.16 1.63
CA ASP A 554 25.14 -67.76 1.22
C ASP A 554 25.13 -67.29 -0.24
N PHE A 555 26.15 -66.56 -0.66
CA PHE A 555 26.35 -66.16 -2.04
C PHE A 555 27.72 -66.56 -2.59
N ILE A 556 27.74 -67.07 -3.82
CA ILE A 556 28.96 -67.42 -4.56
C ILE A 556 29.17 -66.52 -5.78
N PRO A 557 30.41 -66.41 -6.30
CA PRO A 557 30.70 -65.65 -7.51
C PRO A 557 29.87 -66.06 -8.73
N TYR A 558 29.87 -65.19 -9.74
CA TYR A 558 29.13 -65.37 -10.99
C TYR A 558 29.44 -66.71 -11.68
N LEU A 559 28.39 -67.39 -12.15
CA LEU A 559 28.45 -68.65 -12.89
C LEU A 559 27.97 -68.50 -14.34
N GLY A 560 27.67 -67.27 -14.78
CA GLY A 560 27.21 -66.94 -16.13
C GLY A 560 25.69 -67.02 -16.30
N LYS A 561 24.97 -67.61 -15.34
CA LYS A 561 23.51 -67.65 -15.26
C LYS A 561 23.09 -67.70 -13.78
N PRO A 562 22.01 -66.99 -13.38
CA PRO A 562 21.52 -67.06 -12.00
C PRO A 562 21.35 -68.52 -11.56
N THR A 563 22.10 -68.93 -10.54
CA THR A 563 22.15 -70.31 -10.08
C THR A 563 21.74 -70.40 -8.62
N VAL A 564 20.81 -71.31 -8.33
CA VAL A 564 20.32 -71.66 -7.01
C VAL A 564 20.86 -73.04 -6.67
N ILE A 565 21.60 -73.16 -5.56
CA ILE A 565 22.02 -74.44 -5.00
C ILE A 565 21.27 -74.66 -3.70
N LEU A 566 20.52 -75.76 -3.63
CA LEU A 566 19.76 -76.16 -2.45
C LEU A 566 20.40 -77.39 -1.81
N SER A 567 20.49 -77.35 -0.48
CA SER A 567 21.01 -78.46 0.31
C SER A 567 20.27 -78.56 1.66
N SER A 568 19.53 -79.65 1.86
CA SER A 568 18.66 -79.91 3.00
C SER A 568 18.26 -81.40 3.10
N ASN A 569 17.20 -81.70 3.86
CA ASN A 569 16.60 -83.02 3.95
C ASN A 569 15.80 -83.33 2.66
N PRO A 570 15.94 -84.52 2.03
CA PRO A 570 15.26 -84.85 0.77
C PRO A 570 13.74 -84.62 0.73
N GLU A 571 13.07 -84.67 1.88
CA GLU A 571 11.62 -84.48 2.04
C GLU A 571 11.08 -83.18 1.45
N ILE A 572 11.85 -82.08 1.45
CA ILE A 572 11.38 -80.75 1.02
C ILE A 572 11.85 -80.36 -0.38
N TYR A 573 12.77 -81.12 -0.99
CA TYR A 573 13.35 -80.78 -2.30
C TYR A 573 12.31 -80.81 -3.42
N GLY A 574 11.41 -81.78 -3.40
CA GLY A 574 10.36 -81.90 -4.43
C GLY A 574 9.45 -80.67 -4.45
N GLU A 575 9.08 -80.16 -3.27
CA GLU A 575 8.24 -78.97 -3.13
C GLU A 575 8.98 -77.71 -3.61
N LEU A 576 10.22 -77.50 -3.14
CA LEU A 576 11.02 -76.32 -3.50
C LEU A 576 11.37 -76.31 -4.99
N ASN A 577 11.76 -77.45 -5.56
CA ASN A 577 12.04 -77.58 -6.98
C ASN A 577 10.81 -77.25 -7.83
N SER A 578 9.64 -77.78 -7.46
CA SER A 578 8.37 -77.48 -8.15
C SER A 578 8.03 -75.98 -8.09
N LYS A 579 8.16 -75.36 -6.91
CA LYS A 579 7.91 -73.93 -6.70
C LYS A 579 8.84 -73.03 -7.52
N ILE A 580 10.14 -73.31 -7.50
CA ILE A 580 11.16 -72.54 -8.24
C ILE A 580 10.99 -72.73 -9.74
N SER A 581 10.92 -73.99 -10.21
CA SER A 581 10.81 -74.31 -11.64
C SER A 581 9.53 -73.77 -12.26
N LYS A 582 8.41 -73.78 -11.53
CA LYS A 582 7.13 -73.21 -12.02
C LYS A 582 7.19 -71.70 -12.24
N ASN A 583 7.89 -70.97 -11.37
CA ASN A 583 7.87 -69.49 -11.38
C ASN A 583 9.04 -68.88 -12.15
N LEU A 584 10.18 -69.55 -12.18
CA LEU A 584 11.40 -69.06 -12.82
C LEU A 584 11.76 -69.85 -14.09
N GLY A 585 11.30 -71.09 -14.24
CA GLY A 585 11.59 -71.93 -15.41
C GLY A 585 13.09 -71.94 -15.75
N ASP A 586 13.39 -71.75 -17.04
CA ASP A 586 14.75 -71.76 -17.56
C ASP A 586 15.55 -70.48 -17.25
N SER A 587 14.98 -69.49 -16.54
CA SER A 587 15.72 -68.26 -16.18
C SER A 587 16.81 -68.49 -15.13
N VAL A 588 16.72 -69.59 -14.37
CA VAL A 588 17.68 -69.96 -13.34
C VAL A 588 18.21 -71.37 -13.55
N ASN A 589 19.41 -71.67 -13.06
CA ASN A 589 19.90 -73.03 -12.90
C ASN A 589 19.59 -73.49 -11.47
N LEU A 590 18.97 -74.65 -11.30
CA LEU A 590 18.70 -75.22 -9.99
C LEU A 590 19.54 -76.49 -9.79
N ILE A 591 20.36 -76.49 -8.74
CA ILE A 591 21.23 -77.60 -8.37
C ILE A 591 20.80 -78.09 -6.99
N ILE A 592 20.53 -79.39 -6.87
CA ILE A 592 20.32 -80.05 -5.58
C ILE A 592 21.66 -80.71 -5.21
N ASP A 593 22.31 -80.22 -4.16
CA ASP A 593 23.55 -80.80 -3.66
C ASP A 593 23.30 -81.59 -2.38
N GLU A 594 23.71 -82.84 -2.36
CA GLU A 594 23.68 -83.71 -1.18
C GLU A 594 25.06 -83.92 -0.54
N SER A 595 26.08 -83.17 -0.98
CA SER A 595 27.48 -83.36 -0.62
C SER A 595 28.11 -82.13 0.05
N LEU A 596 28.81 -81.28 -0.72
CA LEU A 596 29.72 -80.23 -0.27
C LEU A 596 29.02 -79.17 0.59
N PHE A 597 27.75 -78.89 0.32
CA PHE A 597 26.97 -77.85 1.00
C PHE A 597 25.95 -78.39 2.01
N LYS A 598 26.00 -79.68 2.38
CA LYS A 598 25.04 -80.37 3.29
C LYS A 598 25.22 -80.07 4.78
N GLY A 599 26.35 -79.46 5.15
CA GLY A 599 26.67 -79.10 6.52
C GLY A 599 27.70 -77.98 6.60
N GLY A 600 27.75 -77.31 7.75
CA GLY A 600 28.64 -76.20 8.06
C GLY A 600 28.41 -75.74 9.50
N ALA A 601 29.41 -75.09 10.11
CA ALA A 601 29.36 -74.66 11.52
C ALA A 601 28.11 -73.80 11.83
N THR A 602 27.69 -72.97 10.87
CA THR A 602 26.48 -72.14 10.97
C THR A 602 25.19 -72.95 10.91
N ALA A 603 25.09 -73.91 9.98
CA ALA A 603 23.91 -74.76 9.83
C ALA A 603 23.69 -75.66 11.06
N GLU A 604 24.76 -76.20 11.64
CA GLU A 604 24.69 -76.98 12.89
C GLU A 604 24.26 -76.11 14.07
N ASN A 605 24.80 -74.91 14.18
CA ASN A 605 24.40 -73.96 15.22
C ASN A 605 22.91 -73.58 15.10
N LEU A 606 22.41 -73.31 13.88
CA LEU A 606 20.98 -73.07 13.66
C LEU A 606 20.12 -74.28 14.06
N ARG A 607 20.55 -75.51 13.78
CA ARG A 607 19.83 -76.73 14.20
C ARG A 607 19.74 -76.88 15.72
N GLN A 608 20.70 -76.36 16.47
CA GLN A 608 20.66 -76.36 17.93
C GLN A 608 19.72 -75.31 18.50
N LEU A 609 19.55 -74.17 17.79
CA LEU A 609 18.70 -73.07 18.23
C LEU A 609 17.22 -73.26 17.89
N PHE A 610 16.93 -73.84 16.73
CA PHE A 610 15.57 -73.97 16.21
C PHE A 610 15.02 -75.40 16.42
N PRO A 611 13.78 -75.56 16.93
CA PRO A 611 13.24 -76.87 17.26
C PRO A 611 13.01 -77.73 16.00
N PRO A 612 13.66 -78.91 15.88
CA PRO A 612 13.72 -79.68 14.62
C PRO A 612 12.38 -80.27 14.19
N ASN A 613 11.42 -80.39 15.11
CA ASN A 613 10.06 -80.87 14.83
C ASN A 613 9.16 -79.80 14.18
N LYS A 614 9.51 -78.51 14.30
CA LYS A 614 8.72 -77.40 13.76
C LYS A 614 9.48 -76.58 12.71
N CYS A 615 10.81 -76.65 12.68
CA CYS A 615 11.66 -75.91 11.76
C CYS A 615 12.44 -76.85 10.84
N LYS A 616 12.53 -76.51 9.55
CA LYS A 616 13.38 -77.20 8.58
C LYS A 616 14.43 -76.21 8.06
N ILE A 617 15.70 -76.55 8.23
CA ILE A 617 16.83 -75.72 7.78
C ILE A 617 17.25 -76.15 6.37
N VAL A 618 17.35 -75.17 5.48
CA VAL A 618 17.74 -75.32 4.08
C VAL A 618 18.97 -74.46 3.85
N ASN A 619 20.10 -75.07 3.52
CA ASN A 619 21.24 -74.32 3.01
C ASN A 619 20.90 -73.87 1.59
N LEU A 620 20.95 -72.56 1.38
CA LEU A 620 20.60 -71.91 0.13
C LEU A 620 21.80 -71.09 -0.33
N ILE A 621 22.30 -71.40 -1.51
CA ILE A 621 23.42 -70.67 -2.10
C ILE A 621 22.95 -70.06 -3.40
N LEU A 622 23.16 -68.76 -3.54
CA LEU A 622 22.81 -68.00 -4.74
C LEU A 622 24.08 -67.48 -5.40
N SER A 623 24.12 -67.50 -6.72
CA SER A 623 25.21 -66.82 -7.44
C SER A 623 25.01 -65.29 -7.45
N TYR A 624 26.08 -64.51 -7.59
CA TYR A 624 26.02 -63.03 -7.54
C TYR A 624 25.12 -62.39 -8.62
N GLU A 625 24.73 -63.11 -9.66
CA GLU A 625 23.71 -62.65 -10.62
C GLU A 625 22.39 -62.24 -9.94
N PHE A 626 22.02 -62.90 -8.83
CA PHE A 626 20.83 -62.54 -8.05
C PHE A 626 20.96 -61.17 -7.36
N ILE A 627 22.17 -60.70 -7.07
CA ILE A 627 22.38 -59.39 -6.45
C ILE A 627 22.20 -58.28 -7.50
N ASN A 628 22.62 -58.54 -8.73
CA ASN A 628 22.56 -57.55 -9.81
C ASN A 628 21.19 -57.50 -10.50
N ASP A 629 20.44 -58.61 -10.50
CA ASP A 629 19.10 -58.66 -11.08
C ASP A 629 18.04 -58.74 -9.97
N TYR A 630 17.59 -57.56 -9.55
CA TYR A 630 16.54 -57.40 -8.55
C TYR A 630 15.26 -58.16 -8.91
N ASN A 631 14.86 -58.19 -10.19
CA ASN A 631 13.61 -58.81 -10.61
C ASN A 631 13.69 -60.34 -10.50
N VAL A 632 14.82 -60.92 -10.90
CA VAL A 632 15.08 -62.35 -10.75
C VAL A 632 15.12 -62.74 -9.27
N PHE A 633 15.79 -61.96 -8.42
CA PHE A 633 15.84 -62.22 -6.98
C PHE A 633 14.48 -62.08 -6.29
N LYS A 634 13.72 -61.02 -6.60
CA LYS A 634 12.34 -60.85 -6.12
C LYS A 634 11.45 -62.02 -6.53
N SER A 635 11.50 -62.43 -7.80
CA SER A 635 10.71 -63.54 -8.33
C SER A 635 11.09 -64.87 -7.67
N PHE A 636 12.38 -65.07 -7.39
CA PHE A 636 12.87 -66.21 -6.63
C PHE A 636 12.31 -66.24 -5.20
N ILE A 637 12.46 -65.17 -4.43
CA ILE A 637 11.93 -65.11 -3.06
C ILE A 637 10.40 -65.28 -3.06
N GLN A 638 9.70 -64.65 -4.01
CA GLN A 638 8.25 -64.82 -4.17
C GLN A 638 7.84 -66.26 -4.49
N SER A 639 8.69 -67.04 -5.17
CA SER A 639 8.43 -68.45 -5.46
C SER A 639 8.46 -69.33 -4.21
N LEU A 640 9.20 -68.92 -3.18
CA LEU A 640 9.37 -69.67 -1.93
C LEU A 640 8.23 -69.44 -0.93
N ILE A 641 7.54 -68.30 -1.04
CA ILE A 641 6.39 -67.87 -0.20
C ILE A 641 5.06 -68.30 -0.83
#